data_AF-A0A8S3R208-F1
#
_entry.id   AF-A0A8S3R208-F1
#
_cell.length_a   1.000
_cell.length_b   1.000
_cell.length_c   1.000
_cell.angle_alpha   90.00
_cell.angle_beta   90.00
_cell.angle_gamma   90.00
#
_symmetry.space_group_name_H-M   'P 1'
#
loop_
_entity.id
_entity.type
_entity.pdbx_description
1 polymer ?
#
loop_
_entity_poly.entity_id
_entity_poly.type
_entity_poly.pdbx_seq_one_letter_code
_entity_poly.pdbx_strand_id
1 'polypeptide(L)'
;MTNCDSQSNQPRDYLGQKFIFPSNNIAKTLHEIIFMENKPQCPNDIMEQLNHESRENDKKKELNILTFNCKNIQTCGMFFDELFKSTDIFLIQEHWLFNFQLNLLNELHQNICGIGKAVDDKDPINPTNLPRGYGGTGILWRKDLDNFINPLDIGNDRICCVELLGSSKLLLVSVYLPCKGTPSDSLEFYNCIDQLHEIVQSYSDSHSIIIGGDFNENILSKIDTRRNKYLVDFLNENSLYTEENGITFVNCSGKGTSTIDFLLFKQDFKENVISMETMDNVATNVSDHFPVKAKLKYIINAKEKLKCSNSNILPSGKTPWKKIDKDAYKTLVENGLDNFSSSLENKYEVDIAFQNMNSLLFNSAKSCCPTPRKRYRKPKLKVMNEDISGAIAMKKKAFYQWKINGRSEDPRNELYIQKKETTYNLRKHCRKAVAMNRIDEREKIMEANIKNKNSFYRLIKKQRGRLSNHIDELSVGDTVYSTENNILSGWKHHFENLTKNSIHEHFDNKYQQKDRTEYIDIIDICRAMFQHQSITENEIVEALKLLNLNKSPDIFGVSTENLLYGGQSLIYHLKELLDNDLAILSNCPYETQILIDMAFDFSKREAYLLQPAKSCVIQSKSRHHEKVNENFWNLGNSVLPTSNKATHIGICRTDDDSCKATIDENLKKARRTLYSLMGVGLYGENGLDPQTSMSIMNTYIIPIMFYGLEIVIPRGRCLETLNIQFKKFLKQLLSLPKTVADPAIYMISGMLPVEAQIDVKILTFYGNITRQGKNSIEWQLAERQLNVKSINSNSWFSLLRKIFLKYELNDPAQYLVNPISKYQWKREITSKVQKFWIEKILNQAKLYTSLRYLSLIYKPGQCHPIANTNTMNSREIIRIPTKLKIATGSYILQTVRAKFKSNTELSICKLCNETEETLPHFLLTCKSLEDIRKPILEDLINSCSEELAAFNMKGEHFDILQLIIDPFNYMTMLRNEKVFKVIQNIIDPKCRRLCYNLHCERYRLLQLDDIKKKKRK
;
A
#
# COMPACT_ATOMS: atom_id res chain seq x y z
N MET A 1 64.42 1.66 32.44
CA MET A 1 65.33 0.76 33.17
C MET A 1 64.87 -0.67 32.92
N THR A 2 65.71 -1.44 32.23
CA THR A 2 65.88 -2.93 32.22
C THR A 2 64.67 -3.83 31.93
N ASN A 3 64.71 -4.89 31.12
CA ASN A 3 65.71 -5.49 30.22
C ASN A 3 65.02 -6.58 29.36
N CYS A 4 65.66 -6.93 28.24
CA CYS A 4 65.30 -7.95 27.25
C CYS A 4 65.60 -9.40 27.66
N ASP A 5 65.18 -10.31 26.75
CA ASP A 5 65.70 -11.65 26.41
C ASP A 5 65.20 -12.85 27.24
N SER A 6 64.98 -14.08 26.73
CA SER A 6 64.94 -14.74 25.41
C SER A 6 64.61 -16.25 25.64
N GLN A 7 64.41 -17.04 24.56
CA GLN A 7 64.50 -18.54 24.47
C GLN A 7 63.30 -19.37 25.01
N SER A 8 62.90 -20.56 24.49
CA SER A 8 63.32 -21.44 23.38
C SER A 8 62.28 -22.58 23.18
N ASN A 9 62.27 -23.15 21.97
CA ASN A 9 61.53 -24.34 21.49
C ASN A 9 61.76 -25.64 22.29
N GLN A 10 60.75 -26.52 22.37
CA GLN A 10 60.75 -27.89 21.79
C GLN A 10 59.38 -28.61 21.91
N PRO A 11 58.99 -29.44 20.91
CA PRO A 11 57.71 -30.17 20.88
C PRO A 11 57.83 -31.64 21.34
N ARG A 12 56.72 -32.26 21.76
CA ARG A 12 56.62 -33.69 22.08
C ARG A 12 56.08 -34.47 20.87
N ASP A 13 56.86 -35.46 20.43
CA ASP A 13 56.46 -36.57 19.56
C ASP A 13 55.55 -37.56 20.30
N TYR A 14 54.59 -38.16 19.58
CA TYR A 14 54.13 -39.53 19.83
C TYR A 14 53.83 -40.27 18.53
N LEU A 15 54.32 -41.51 18.50
CA LEU A 15 54.40 -42.45 17.40
C LEU A 15 53.05 -43.03 16.95
N GLY A 16 52.87 -43.20 15.64
CA GLY A 16 51.86 -44.08 15.03
C GLY A 16 52.53 -45.15 14.18
N GLN A 17 52.43 -46.41 14.62
CA GLN A 17 52.91 -47.60 13.91
C GLN A 17 52.03 -47.93 12.70
N LYS A 18 52.68 -48.31 11.59
CA LYS A 18 52.09 -48.84 10.35
C LYS A 18 51.89 -50.35 10.46
N PHE A 19 50.78 -50.85 9.93
CA PHE A 19 50.64 -52.22 9.41
C PHE A 19 50.09 -52.19 7.97
N ILE A 20 50.55 -53.15 7.16
CA ILE A 20 50.39 -53.28 5.69
C ILE A 20 49.62 -54.57 5.36
N PHE A 21 48.91 -54.57 4.20
CA PHE A 21 48.63 -55.66 3.21
C PHE A 21 47.13 -55.78 2.81
N PRO A 22 46.76 -56.31 1.61
CA PRO A 22 46.96 -55.72 0.27
C PRO A 22 45.73 -55.83 -0.67
N SER A 23 45.94 -55.35 -1.90
CA SER A 23 45.10 -55.26 -3.11
C SER A 23 44.56 -56.57 -3.72
N ASN A 24 43.39 -56.49 -4.38
CA ASN A 24 43.10 -56.85 -5.80
C ASN A 24 41.59 -57.10 -6.01
N ASN A 25 40.94 -56.52 -7.03
CA ASN A 25 40.94 -57.07 -8.39
C ASN A 25 40.05 -56.26 -9.35
N ILE A 26 40.58 -56.02 -10.55
CA ILE A 26 39.93 -55.45 -11.72
C ILE A 26 39.47 -56.63 -12.58
N ALA A 27 38.16 -56.83 -12.73
CA ALA A 27 37.59 -57.69 -13.78
C ALA A 27 36.06 -57.52 -13.87
N LYS A 28 35.59 -56.44 -14.52
CA LYS A 28 34.36 -56.45 -15.34
C LYS A 28 34.18 -55.14 -16.09
N THR A 29 35.11 -54.87 -16.99
CA THR A 29 34.84 -54.12 -18.22
C THR A 29 34.68 -55.16 -19.33
N LEU A 30 33.81 -54.87 -20.30
CA LEU A 30 33.54 -55.62 -21.55
C LEU A 30 32.25 -56.46 -21.54
N HIS A 31 31.13 -55.77 -21.79
CA HIS A 31 30.15 -56.23 -22.77
C HIS A 31 29.77 -55.02 -23.63
N GLU A 32 30.59 -54.80 -24.69
CA GLU A 32 30.19 -54.46 -26.07
C GLU A 32 29.07 -53.41 -26.25
N ILE A 33 29.29 -52.18 -26.74
CA ILE A 33 29.80 -51.77 -28.07
C ILE A 33 29.33 -52.69 -29.20
N ILE A 34 28.26 -52.28 -29.90
CA ILE A 34 28.11 -52.18 -31.37
C ILE A 34 26.70 -51.57 -31.64
N PHE A 35 26.64 -50.34 -32.17
CA PHE A 35 25.98 -50.02 -33.44
C PHE A 35 26.17 -48.54 -33.80
N MET A 36 26.71 -48.32 -35.00
CA MET A 36 26.88 -47.05 -35.68
C MET A 36 25.64 -46.72 -36.55
N GLU A 37 25.50 -45.41 -36.84
CA GLU A 37 24.80 -44.77 -37.96
C GLU A 37 23.24 -44.71 -37.97
N ASN A 38 22.70 -43.51 -37.69
CA ASN A 38 22.10 -42.64 -38.72
C ASN A 38 21.55 -41.34 -38.09
N LYS A 39 21.98 -40.18 -38.60
CA LYS A 39 21.37 -38.86 -38.34
C LYS A 39 20.05 -38.74 -39.10
N PRO A 40 19.06 -38.06 -38.53
CA PRO A 40 18.36 -37.02 -39.29
C PRO A 40 18.45 -35.66 -38.57
N GLN A 41 18.59 -34.61 -39.37
CA GLN A 41 18.55 -33.21 -38.94
C GLN A 41 17.25 -32.90 -38.19
N CYS A 42 17.39 -32.20 -37.06
CA CYS A 42 16.26 -31.71 -36.28
C CYS A 42 15.70 -30.43 -36.92
N PRO A 43 14.37 -30.25 -37.06
CA PRO A 43 13.73 -29.08 -37.68
C PRO A 43 13.96 -27.72 -36.99
N ASN A 44 14.76 -27.66 -35.93
CA ASN A 44 14.88 -26.48 -35.07
C ASN A 44 15.87 -25.42 -35.59
N ASP A 45 16.79 -25.76 -36.48
CA ASP A 45 17.82 -24.80 -36.94
C ASP A 45 17.24 -23.75 -37.91
N ILE A 46 16.10 -24.03 -38.54
CA ILE A 46 15.36 -23.06 -39.38
C ILE A 46 14.54 -22.09 -38.50
N MET A 47 14.06 -22.56 -37.33
CA MET A 47 13.35 -21.72 -36.36
C MET A 47 14.29 -20.82 -35.56
N GLU A 48 15.54 -21.22 -35.33
CA GLU A 48 16.50 -20.42 -34.57
C GLU A 48 17.08 -19.27 -35.40
N GLN A 49 17.25 -19.45 -36.72
CA GLN A 49 17.62 -18.36 -37.63
C GLN A 49 16.48 -17.34 -37.83
N LEU A 50 15.21 -17.79 -37.88
CA LEU A 50 14.06 -16.88 -37.90
C LEU A 50 13.84 -16.16 -36.55
N ASN A 51 14.19 -16.79 -35.43
CA ASN A 51 14.08 -16.18 -34.11
C ASN A 51 15.21 -15.19 -33.80
N HIS A 52 16.42 -15.37 -34.37
CA HIS A 52 17.54 -14.45 -34.14
C HIS A 52 17.36 -13.10 -34.85
N GLU A 53 16.71 -13.07 -36.01
CA GLU A 53 16.32 -11.81 -36.68
C GLU A 53 15.13 -11.11 -36.01
N SER A 54 14.32 -11.83 -35.21
CA SER A 54 13.20 -11.24 -34.47
C SER A 54 13.58 -10.61 -33.12
N ARG A 55 14.76 -10.92 -32.57
CA ARG A 55 15.20 -10.53 -31.23
C ARG A 55 15.82 -9.14 -31.11
N GLU A 56 16.06 -8.43 -32.22
CA GLU A 56 16.52 -7.03 -32.20
C GLU A 56 15.39 -5.97 -32.21
N ASN A 57 14.11 -6.38 -32.20
CA ASN A 57 12.98 -5.46 -32.37
C ASN A 57 12.13 -5.15 -31.12
N ASP A 58 12.52 -5.62 -29.92
CA ASP A 58 11.91 -5.17 -28.65
C ASP A 58 12.41 -3.76 -28.26
N LYS A 59 12.23 -2.79 -29.16
CA LYS A 59 12.41 -1.37 -28.88
C LYS A 59 11.30 -0.93 -27.90
N LYS A 60 11.68 -0.24 -26.82
CA LYS A 60 10.76 0.65 -26.08
C LYS A 60 10.01 1.50 -27.10
N LYS A 61 8.75 1.19 -27.39
CA LYS A 61 7.89 2.05 -28.20
C LYS A 61 7.36 3.14 -27.28
N GLU A 62 7.76 4.38 -27.56
CA GLU A 62 7.04 5.55 -27.06
C GLU A 62 5.68 5.55 -27.76
N LEU A 63 4.59 5.75 -27.01
CA LEU A 63 3.24 5.77 -27.56
C LEU A 63 2.82 7.22 -27.80
N ASN A 64 2.51 7.57 -29.05
CA ASN A 64 2.07 8.91 -29.42
C ASN A 64 0.54 8.92 -29.57
N ILE A 65 -0.12 9.71 -28.73
CA ILE A 65 -1.58 9.89 -28.76
C ILE A 65 -1.90 11.33 -29.17
N LEU A 66 -2.86 11.50 -30.06
CA LEU A 66 -3.30 12.80 -30.54
C LEU A 66 -4.82 12.91 -30.42
N THR A 67 -5.32 14.07 -30.00
CA THR A 67 -6.73 14.41 -30.08
C THR A 67 -6.95 15.55 -31.06
N PHE A 68 -7.99 15.44 -31.90
CA PHE A 68 -8.25 16.40 -32.97
C PHE A 68 -9.73 16.46 -33.35
N ASN A 69 -10.34 17.63 -33.17
CA ASN A 69 -11.60 17.97 -33.82
C ASN A 69 -11.32 18.30 -35.29
N CYS A 70 -11.67 17.38 -36.19
CA CYS A 70 -11.32 17.45 -37.60
C CYS A 70 -12.32 18.23 -38.45
N LYS A 71 -13.50 18.58 -37.91
CA LYS A 71 -14.53 19.36 -38.60
C LYS A 71 -14.73 18.93 -40.06
N ASN A 72 -15.14 17.67 -40.23
CA ASN A 72 -15.17 16.87 -41.46
C ASN A 72 -13.86 16.12 -41.75
N ILE A 73 -13.90 14.82 -41.51
CA ILE A 73 -12.74 13.95 -41.74
C ILE A 73 -12.35 13.83 -43.21
N GLN A 74 -13.30 13.96 -44.13
CA GLN A 74 -13.06 13.82 -45.57
C GLN A 74 -12.22 14.97 -46.14
N THR A 75 -12.30 16.16 -45.54
CA THR A 75 -11.52 17.33 -45.96
C THR A 75 -10.11 17.34 -45.38
N CYS A 76 -9.85 16.59 -44.31
CA CYS A 76 -8.57 16.56 -43.62
C CYS A 76 -7.60 15.48 -44.13
N GLY A 77 -7.90 14.79 -45.23
CA GLY A 77 -7.10 13.64 -45.71
C GLY A 77 -5.60 13.91 -45.80
N MET A 78 -5.18 15.00 -46.48
CA MET A 78 -3.76 15.36 -46.60
C MET A 78 -3.09 15.66 -45.26
N PHE A 79 -3.83 16.23 -44.31
CA PHE A 79 -3.31 16.52 -42.97
C PHE A 79 -3.17 15.24 -42.15
N PHE A 80 -4.15 14.34 -42.24
CA PHE A 80 -4.09 13.03 -41.63
C PHE A 80 -2.90 12.21 -42.15
N ASP A 81 -2.60 12.24 -43.45
CA ASP A 81 -1.40 11.61 -44.03
C ASP A 81 -0.10 12.11 -43.40
N GLU A 82 -0.03 13.39 -43.05
CA GLU A 82 1.11 13.97 -42.33
C GLU A 82 1.14 13.51 -40.87
N LEU A 83 0.00 13.53 -40.19
CA LEU A 83 -0.11 13.12 -38.78
C LEU A 83 0.17 11.63 -38.58
N PHE A 84 -0.21 10.76 -39.53
CA PHE A 84 0.01 9.31 -39.46
C PHE A 84 1.48 8.92 -39.46
N LYS A 85 2.38 9.80 -39.91
CA LYS A 85 3.83 9.56 -39.86
C LYS A 85 4.38 9.57 -38.43
N SER A 86 3.70 10.22 -37.49
CA SER A 86 4.25 10.52 -36.17
C SER A 86 3.34 10.21 -34.98
N THR A 87 2.16 9.62 -35.23
CA THR A 87 1.13 9.37 -34.21
C THR A 87 0.62 7.95 -34.32
N ASP A 88 0.42 7.30 -33.16
CA ASP A 88 0.03 5.90 -33.07
C ASP A 88 -1.48 5.73 -32.87
N ILE A 89 -2.09 6.61 -32.07
CA ILE A 89 -3.52 6.59 -31.76
C ILE A 89 -4.12 7.99 -31.88
N PHE A 90 -5.28 8.08 -32.50
CA PHE A 90 -6.02 9.30 -32.77
C PHE A 90 -7.37 9.27 -32.06
N LEU A 91 -7.67 10.31 -31.32
CA LEU A 91 -8.98 10.58 -30.73
C LEU A 91 -9.61 11.67 -31.58
N ILE A 92 -10.54 11.32 -32.46
CA ILE A 92 -11.11 12.24 -33.45
C ILE A 92 -12.51 12.70 -33.07
N GLN A 93 -12.81 13.97 -33.30
CA GLN A 93 -14.14 14.56 -33.09
C GLN A 93 -14.63 15.22 -34.37
N GLU A 94 -15.94 15.36 -34.51
CA GLU A 94 -16.61 15.95 -35.68
C GLU A 94 -16.19 15.32 -37.01
N HIS A 95 -16.14 13.99 -37.04
CA HIS A 95 -15.84 13.28 -38.29
C HIS A 95 -16.96 13.43 -39.35
N TRP A 96 -18.18 13.80 -38.94
CA TRP A 96 -19.34 14.10 -39.79
C TRP A 96 -19.77 12.96 -40.74
N LEU A 97 -19.45 11.71 -40.37
CA LEU A 97 -19.87 10.52 -41.11
C LEU A 97 -21.21 10.03 -40.56
N PHE A 98 -22.09 9.55 -41.44
CA PHE A 98 -23.27 8.79 -41.04
C PHE A 98 -22.89 7.43 -40.49
N ASN A 99 -23.80 6.79 -39.74
CA ASN A 99 -23.55 5.46 -39.16
C ASN A 99 -23.17 4.41 -40.23
N PHE A 100 -23.79 4.45 -41.41
CA PHE A 100 -23.45 3.55 -42.54
C PHE A 100 -22.11 3.88 -43.21
N GLN A 101 -21.58 5.10 -43.00
CA GLN A 101 -20.30 5.56 -43.54
C GLN A 101 -19.13 5.34 -42.59
N LEU A 102 -19.35 4.83 -41.37
CA LEU A 102 -18.28 4.65 -40.38
C LEU A 102 -17.15 3.73 -40.89
N ASN A 103 -17.44 2.84 -41.83
CA ASN A 103 -16.41 2.00 -42.47
C ASN A 103 -15.35 2.85 -43.20
N LEU A 104 -15.69 4.06 -43.67
CA LEU A 104 -14.74 4.98 -44.31
C LEU A 104 -13.58 5.36 -43.38
N LEU A 105 -13.74 5.28 -42.05
CA LEU A 105 -12.65 5.52 -41.10
C LEU A 105 -11.46 4.57 -41.31
N ASN A 106 -11.74 3.34 -41.76
CA ASN A 106 -10.73 2.34 -42.08
C ASN A 106 -10.14 2.49 -43.50
N GLU A 107 -10.73 3.36 -44.32
CA GLU A 107 -10.31 3.63 -45.70
C GLU A 107 -9.49 4.91 -45.83
N LEU A 108 -9.40 5.73 -44.76
CA LEU A 108 -8.66 6.99 -44.75
C LEU A 108 -7.17 6.83 -45.07
N HIS A 109 -6.58 5.71 -44.65
CA HIS A 109 -5.19 5.39 -44.93
C HIS A 109 -4.95 3.88 -44.80
N GLN A 110 -4.11 3.31 -45.66
CA GLN A 110 -3.86 1.86 -45.76
C GLN A 110 -3.38 1.18 -44.46
N ASN A 111 -2.77 1.95 -43.55
CA ASN A 111 -2.15 1.47 -42.31
C ASN A 111 -2.96 1.77 -41.05
N ILE A 112 -4.29 1.93 -41.16
CA ILE A 112 -5.13 2.36 -40.04
C ILE A 112 -6.35 1.46 -39.87
N CYS A 113 -6.72 1.30 -38.61
CA CYS A 113 -7.99 0.78 -38.18
C CYS A 113 -8.68 1.83 -37.29
N GLY A 114 -9.99 1.76 -37.17
CA GLY A 114 -10.74 2.70 -36.37
C GLY A 114 -12.15 2.24 -36.05
N ILE A 115 -12.67 2.82 -34.98
CA ILE A 115 -14.07 2.73 -34.61
C ILE A 115 -14.62 4.13 -34.39
N GLY A 116 -15.87 4.35 -34.80
CA GLY A 116 -16.57 5.61 -34.58
C GLY A 116 -17.96 5.42 -34.02
N LYS A 117 -18.53 6.51 -33.53
CA LYS A 117 -19.92 6.66 -33.14
C LYS A 117 -20.45 7.88 -33.88
N ALA A 118 -21.44 7.67 -34.74
CA ALA A 118 -22.14 8.75 -35.45
C ALA A 118 -23.35 9.21 -34.63
N VAL A 119 -23.78 10.46 -34.83
CA VAL A 119 -25.00 11.03 -34.21
C VAL A 119 -26.25 10.70 -35.04
N ASP A 120 -26.07 10.41 -36.34
CA ASP A 120 -27.15 10.23 -37.31
C ASP A 120 -27.33 8.75 -37.70
N ASP A 121 -28.46 8.15 -37.33
CA ASP A 121 -28.81 6.74 -37.62
C ASP A 121 -29.57 6.54 -38.96
N LYS A 122 -29.89 7.63 -39.67
CA LYS A 122 -30.72 7.59 -40.89
C LYS A 122 -29.85 7.53 -42.15
N ASP A 123 -30.09 6.54 -42.98
CA ASP A 123 -29.64 6.52 -44.38
C ASP A 123 -30.49 7.53 -45.17
N PRO A 124 -29.91 8.63 -45.70
CA PRO A 124 -30.65 9.60 -46.47
C PRO A 124 -30.93 9.04 -47.87
N ILE A 125 -31.95 8.20 -47.98
CA ILE A 125 -32.52 7.79 -49.27
C ILE A 125 -33.16 9.03 -49.89
N ASN A 126 -32.44 9.62 -50.85
CA ASN A 126 -32.69 10.87 -51.59
C ASN A 126 -32.50 12.18 -50.81
N PRO A 127 -31.54 13.01 -51.25
CA PRO A 127 -31.96 14.39 -51.50
C PRO A 127 -31.33 15.02 -52.76
N THR A 128 -32.05 16.01 -53.29
CA THR A 128 -31.61 16.99 -54.29
C THR A 128 -30.42 17.85 -53.85
N ASN A 129 -29.93 17.67 -52.61
CA ASN A 129 -28.68 18.16 -52.05
C ASN A 129 -28.06 17.08 -51.17
N LEU A 130 -26.79 16.71 -51.36
CA LEU A 130 -26.09 15.75 -50.49
C LEU A 130 -26.18 16.19 -49.01
N PRO A 131 -26.75 15.37 -48.11
CA PRO A 131 -26.79 15.69 -46.70
C PRO A 131 -25.42 15.37 -46.09
N ARG A 132 -24.88 16.29 -45.28
CA ARG A 132 -23.67 16.06 -44.48
C ARG A 132 -24.08 15.47 -43.12
N GLY A 133 -23.29 14.54 -42.57
CA GLY A 133 -23.48 14.10 -41.19
C GLY A 133 -23.23 15.23 -40.19
N TYR A 134 -23.74 15.11 -38.97
CA TYR A 134 -23.55 16.10 -37.90
C TYR A 134 -22.78 15.51 -36.72
N GLY A 135 -21.67 16.13 -36.31
CA GLY A 135 -20.89 15.71 -35.15
C GLY A 135 -20.13 14.38 -35.33
N GLY A 136 -20.23 13.50 -34.33
CA GLY A 136 -19.57 12.19 -34.30
C GLY A 136 -18.20 12.20 -33.59
N THR A 137 -17.82 11.05 -33.04
CA THR A 137 -16.53 10.84 -32.36
C THR A 137 -15.95 9.47 -32.72
N GLY A 138 -14.64 9.34 -32.70
CA GLY A 138 -14.00 8.07 -33.04
C GLY A 138 -12.59 7.94 -32.47
N ILE A 139 -12.11 6.70 -32.53
CA ILE A 139 -10.73 6.37 -32.18
C ILE A 139 -10.12 5.63 -33.37
N LEU A 140 -9.04 6.17 -33.92
CA LEU A 140 -8.23 5.53 -34.95
C LEU A 140 -6.91 5.08 -34.35
N TRP A 141 -6.35 3.99 -34.88
CA TRP A 141 -5.05 3.49 -34.48
C TRP A 141 -4.31 2.91 -35.67
N ARG A 142 -2.99 2.86 -35.58
CA ARG A 142 -2.18 2.17 -36.57
C ARG A 142 -2.51 0.68 -36.58
N LYS A 143 -2.55 0.09 -37.78
CA LYS A 143 -2.94 -1.32 -37.99
C LYS A 143 -2.05 -2.33 -37.27
N ASP A 144 -0.80 -1.99 -36.96
CA ASP A 144 0.08 -2.83 -36.12
C ASP A 144 -0.36 -2.89 -34.65
N LEU A 145 -1.24 -1.99 -34.21
CA LEU A 145 -1.84 -1.98 -32.87
C LEU A 145 -3.17 -2.71 -32.77
N ASP A 146 -3.75 -3.13 -33.89
CA ASP A 146 -5.11 -3.69 -33.94
C ASP A 146 -5.28 -4.92 -33.03
N ASN A 147 -4.25 -5.75 -32.94
CA ASN A 147 -4.26 -6.92 -32.07
C ASN A 147 -4.30 -6.58 -30.57
N PHE A 148 -3.89 -5.38 -30.18
CA PHE A 148 -3.81 -4.92 -28.78
C PHE A 148 -4.98 -4.05 -28.35
N ILE A 149 -5.83 -3.66 -29.30
CA ILE A 149 -6.97 -2.81 -29.05
C ILE A 149 -8.23 -3.66 -28.99
N ASN A 150 -9.04 -3.40 -27.98
CA ASN A 150 -10.33 -4.03 -27.75
C ASN A 150 -11.40 -2.92 -27.69
N PRO A 151 -12.19 -2.74 -28.77
CA PRO A 151 -13.28 -1.78 -28.77
C PRO A 151 -14.33 -2.10 -27.71
N LEU A 152 -14.75 -1.10 -26.95
CA LEU A 152 -15.74 -1.27 -25.89
C LEU A 152 -17.07 -0.67 -26.32
N ASP A 153 -18.15 -1.45 -26.26
CA ASP A 153 -19.51 -0.93 -26.50
C ASP A 153 -20.07 -0.26 -25.24
N ILE A 154 -19.39 0.82 -24.83
CA ILE A 154 -19.75 1.70 -23.71
C ILE A 154 -19.62 3.15 -24.19
N GLY A 155 -20.39 4.05 -23.60
CA GLY A 155 -20.44 5.46 -24.03
C GLY A 155 -21.73 5.79 -24.77
N ASN A 156 -21.69 6.82 -25.59
CA ASN A 156 -22.81 7.32 -26.38
C ASN A 156 -22.29 7.85 -27.73
N ASP A 157 -23.13 8.50 -28.52
CA ASP A 157 -22.81 9.16 -29.80
C ASP A 157 -21.71 10.22 -29.72
N ARG A 158 -21.33 10.65 -28.50
CA ARG A 158 -20.30 11.65 -28.20
C ARG A 158 -19.14 11.11 -27.36
N ILE A 159 -19.17 9.84 -26.96
CA ILE A 159 -18.15 9.19 -26.14
C ILE A 159 -17.83 7.83 -26.74
N CYS A 160 -16.61 7.68 -27.28
CA CYS A 160 -16.10 6.44 -27.82
C CYS A 160 -14.97 5.90 -26.93
N CYS A 161 -14.95 4.58 -26.67
CA CYS A 161 -14.01 3.96 -25.75
C CYS A 161 -13.32 2.74 -26.38
N VAL A 162 -12.01 2.63 -26.17
CA VAL A 162 -11.25 1.40 -26.45
C VAL A 162 -10.34 1.04 -25.29
N GLU A 163 -10.12 -0.25 -25.07
CA GLU A 163 -9.11 -0.77 -24.16
C GLU A 163 -7.85 -1.11 -24.97
N LEU A 164 -6.69 -0.58 -24.56
CA LEU A 164 -5.39 -0.94 -25.09
C LEU A 164 -4.65 -1.84 -24.08
N LEU A 165 -4.15 -2.97 -24.57
CA LEU A 165 -3.40 -3.96 -23.80
C LEU A 165 -1.90 -3.68 -23.89
N GLY A 166 -1.22 -3.66 -22.74
CA GLY A 166 0.20 -3.31 -22.63
C GLY A 166 0.77 -3.59 -21.24
N SER A 167 1.75 -2.81 -20.80
CA SER A 167 2.36 -2.90 -19.46
C SER A 167 1.33 -2.71 -18.34
N SER A 168 0.29 -1.93 -18.61
CA SER A 168 -0.92 -1.84 -17.81
C SER A 168 -2.11 -1.71 -18.76
N LYS A 169 -3.31 -2.13 -18.36
CA LYS A 169 -4.50 -1.90 -19.17
C LYS A 169 -4.80 -0.41 -19.25
N LEU A 170 -4.89 0.12 -20.47
CA LEU A 170 -5.14 1.54 -20.72
C LEU A 170 -6.53 1.71 -21.33
N LEU A 171 -7.40 2.47 -20.66
CA LEU A 171 -8.68 2.88 -21.20
C LEU A 171 -8.52 4.23 -21.89
N LEU A 172 -8.78 4.24 -23.20
CA LEU A 172 -8.75 5.42 -24.04
C LEU A 172 -10.18 5.86 -24.35
N VAL A 173 -10.48 7.12 -24.07
CA VAL A 173 -11.83 7.69 -24.23
C VAL A 173 -11.73 8.92 -25.14
N SER A 174 -12.43 8.91 -26.27
CA SER A 174 -12.60 10.08 -27.13
C SER A 174 -13.94 10.76 -26.85
N VAL A 175 -13.94 12.08 -26.64
CA VAL A 175 -15.12 12.85 -26.25
C VAL A 175 -15.39 14.04 -27.16
N TYR A 176 -16.66 14.30 -27.48
CA TYR A 176 -17.11 15.51 -28.18
C TYR A 176 -18.29 16.12 -27.42
N LEU A 177 -17.98 17.00 -26.46
CA LEU A 177 -19.01 17.56 -25.58
C LEU A 177 -19.89 18.60 -26.31
N PRO A 178 -21.20 18.70 -26.04
CA PRO A 178 -22.11 19.61 -26.76
C PRO A 178 -21.69 21.09 -26.66
N CYS A 179 -21.72 21.87 -27.75
CA CYS A 179 -21.40 23.31 -27.73
C CYS A 179 -22.46 24.17 -26.99
N LYS A 180 -22.21 25.48 -26.78
CA LYS A 180 -23.16 26.43 -26.20
C LYS A 180 -24.05 27.02 -27.30
N GLY A 181 -25.37 26.78 -27.26
CA GLY A 181 -26.28 27.40 -28.24
C GLY A 181 -27.77 27.37 -27.86
N THR A 182 -28.21 26.34 -27.14
CA THR A 182 -29.61 26.12 -26.75
C THR A 182 -29.73 25.59 -25.30
N PRO A 183 -30.91 25.70 -24.66
CA PRO A 183 -31.14 25.14 -23.33
C PRO A 183 -30.96 23.61 -23.25
N SER A 184 -31.26 22.88 -24.32
CA SER A 184 -31.05 21.43 -24.42
C SER A 184 -29.57 21.04 -24.35
N ASP A 185 -28.67 21.86 -24.90
CA ASP A 185 -27.23 21.57 -24.94
C ASP A 185 -26.62 21.53 -23.54
N SER A 186 -27.15 22.32 -22.60
CA SER A 186 -26.70 22.29 -21.20
C SER A 186 -27.04 20.96 -20.52
N LEU A 187 -28.24 20.43 -20.76
CA LEU A 187 -28.66 19.14 -20.21
C LEU A 187 -27.88 17.98 -20.84
N GLU A 188 -27.68 18.03 -22.16
CA GLU A 188 -26.88 17.06 -22.91
C GLU A 188 -25.42 17.06 -22.43
N PHE A 189 -24.85 18.23 -22.17
CA PHE A 189 -23.52 18.36 -21.59
C PHE A 189 -23.42 17.67 -20.22
N TYR A 190 -24.33 17.96 -19.30
CA TYR A 190 -24.32 17.32 -17.97
C TYR A 190 -24.48 15.80 -18.06
N ASN A 191 -25.30 15.30 -18.99
CA ASN A 191 -25.46 13.86 -19.22
C ASN A 191 -24.16 13.22 -19.71
N CYS A 192 -23.42 13.88 -20.62
CA CYS A 192 -22.12 13.39 -21.08
C CYS A 192 -21.11 13.34 -19.93
N ILE A 193 -21.04 14.39 -19.10
CA ILE A 193 -20.15 14.40 -17.93
C ILE A 193 -20.51 13.30 -16.92
N ASP A 194 -21.79 13.10 -16.63
CA ASP A 194 -22.23 12.04 -15.73
C ASP A 194 -21.91 10.63 -16.27
N GLN A 195 -22.00 10.44 -17.59
CA GLN A 195 -21.64 9.18 -18.23
C GLN A 195 -20.12 8.95 -18.20
N LEU A 196 -19.32 9.99 -18.44
CA LEU A 196 -17.87 9.93 -18.25
C LEU A 196 -17.51 9.57 -16.80
N HIS A 197 -18.21 10.15 -15.82
CA HIS A 197 -18.02 9.81 -14.41
C HIS A 197 -18.31 8.33 -14.12
N GLU A 198 -19.38 7.77 -14.69
CA GLU A 198 -19.71 6.35 -14.56
C GLU A 198 -18.63 5.44 -15.20
N ILE A 199 -18.14 5.81 -16.39
CA ILE A 199 -17.07 5.08 -17.07
C ILE A 199 -15.80 5.12 -16.24
N VAL A 200 -15.36 6.30 -15.80
CA VAL A 200 -14.12 6.45 -15.02
C VAL A 200 -14.18 5.64 -13.71
N GLN A 201 -15.29 5.71 -12.97
CA GLN A 201 -15.46 4.97 -11.72
C GLN A 201 -15.55 3.44 -11.92
N SER A 202 -16.05 2.98 -13.07
CA SER A 202 -16.18 1.55 -13.35
C SER A 202 -14.83 0.90 -13.69
N TYR A 203 -13.88 1.67 -14.22
CA TYR A 203 -12.59 1.19 -14.70
C TYR A 203 -11.41 1.65 -13.82
N SER A 204 -11.64 2.51 -12.81
CA SER A 204 -10.58 3.14 -11.99
C SER A 204 -9.68 2.15 -11.24
N ASP A 205 -10.21 0.97 -10.91
CA ASP A 205 -9.52 -0.07 -10.14
C ASP A 205 -8.71 -1.03 -11.02
N SER A 206 -8.98 -1.06 -12.33
CA SER A 206 -8.43 -2.04 -13.27
C SER A 206 -7.64 -1.43 -14.42
N HIS A 207 -7.80 -0.14 -14.70
CA HIS A 207 -7.18 0.53 -15.85
C HIS A 207 -6.54 1.88 -15.45
N SER A 208 -5.48 2.23 -16.17
CA SER A 208 -5.07 3.63 -16.35
C SER A 208 -6.02 4.27 -17.35
N ILE A 209 -6.35 5.56 -17.19
CA ILE A 209 -7.40 6.21 -17.99
C ILE A 209 -6.86 7.48 -18.63
N ILE A 210 -7.08 7.61 -19.94
CA ILE A 210 -6.81 8.81 -20.75
C ILE A 210 -8.10 9.21 -21.45
N ILE A 211 -8.49 10.47 -21.30
CA ILE A 211 -9.68 11.05 -21.94
C ILE A 211 -9.22 12.20 -22.82
N GLY A 212 -9.43 12.10 -24.14
CA GLY A 212 -9.09 13.16 -25.08
C GLY A 212 -10.29 13.63 -25.89
N GLY A 213 -10.33 14.91 -26.20
CA GLY A 213 -11.34 15.43 -27.11
C GLY A 213 -11.63 16.90 -26.96
N ASP A 214 -12.70 17.33 -27.64
CA ASP A 214 -13.24 18.67 -27.56
C ASP A 214 -14.26 18.75 -26.41
N PHE A 215 -13.93 19.52 -25.38
CA PHE A 215 -14.76 19.71 -24.20
C PHE A 215 -15.77 20.85 -24.36
N ASN A 216 -15.67 21.65 -25.44
CA ASN A 216 -16.48 22.83 -25.68
C ASN A 216 -16.54 23.80 -24.46
N GLU A 217 -15.52 23.74 -23.60
CA GLU A 217 -15.38 24.53 -22.39
C GLU A 217 -13.91 24.57 -21.99
N ASN A 218 -13.42 25.75 -21.61
CA ASN A 218 -12.04 25.90 -21.18
C ASN A 218 -11.91 25.49 -19.71
N ILE A 219 -11.27 24.35 -19.43
CA ILE A 219 -11.07 23.81 -18.08
C ILE A 219 -10.00 24.56 -17.27
N LEU A 220 -9.12 25.30 -17.95
CA LEU A 220 -8.07 26.12 -17.35
C LEU A 220 -8.54 27.56 -17.07
N SER A 221 -9.69 27.95 -17.64
CA SER A 221 -10.28 29.26 -17.44
C SER A 221 -10.70 29.49 -15.99
N LYS A 222 -10.48 30.71 -15.49
CA LYS A 222 -10.91 31.14 -14.15
C LYS A 222 -12.38 31.58 -14.10
N ILE A 223 -13.12 31.45 -15.21
CA ILE A 223 -14.51 31.91 -15.33
C ILE A 223 -15.47 30.88 -14.72
N ASP A 224 -16.18 31.27 -13.66
CA ASP A 224 -17.10 30.41 -12.90
C ASP A 224 -18.50 30.38 -13.54
N THR A 225 -18.64 29.68 -14.67
CA THR A 225 -19.98 29.30 -15.17
C THR A 225 -20.43 27.99 -14.54
N ARG A 226 -21.75 27.78 -14.40
CA ARG A 226 -22.31 26.52 -13.87
C ARG A 226 -21.82 25.28 -14.63
N ARG A 227 -21.63 25.42 -15.95
CA ARG A 227 -21.14 24.37 -16.84
C ARG A 227 -19.65 24.07 -16.59
N ASN A 228 -18.81 25.10 -16.55
CA ASN A 228 -17.39 24.98 -16.20
C ASN A 228 -17.21 24.35 -14.82
N LYS A 229 -17.95 24.83 -13.80
CA LYS A 229 -17.90 24.27 -12.45
C LYS A 229 -18.24 22.79 -12.41
N TYR A 230 -19.24 22.35 -13.17
CA TYR A 230 -19.62 20.95 -13.22
C TYR A 230 -18.53 20.06 -13.83
N LEU A 231 -17.89 20.53 -14.90
CA LEU A 231 -16.75 19.85 -15.52
C LEU A 231 -15.55 19.81 -14.57
N VAL A 232 -15.21 20.94 -13.92
CA VAL A 232 -14.12 21.02 -12.94
C VAL A 232 -14.38 20.11 -11.73
N ASP A 233 -15.62 20.01 -11.25
CA ASP A 233 -15.97 19.08 -10.18
C ASP A 233 -15.77 17.62 -10.61
N PHE A 234 -16.16 17.25 -11.85
CA PHE A 234 -15.87 15.93 -12.41
C PHE A 234 -14.36 15.62 -12.47
N LEU A 235 -13.52 16.58 -12.87
CA LEU A 235 -12.06 16.39 -12.92
C LEU A 235 -11.48 16.14 -11.53
N ASN A 236 -11.85 16.97 -10.55
CA ASN A 236 -11.36 16.87 -9.19
C ASN A 236 -11.80 15.56 -8.51
N GLU A 237 -13.06 15.18 -8.68
CA GLU A 237 -13.60 13.94 -8.07
C GLU A 237 -12.92 12.67 -8.61
N ASN A 238 -12.46 12.70 -9.87
CA ASN A 238 -11.81 11.57 -10.51
C ASN A 238 -10.28 11.69 -10.55
N SER A 239 -9.70 12.71 -9.92
CA SER A 239 -8.26 12.96 -9.93
C SER A 239 -7.69 12.99 -11.36
N LEU A 240 -8.38 13.68 -12.27
CA LEU A 240 -7.95 13.89 -13.65
C LEU A 240 -7.19 15.21 -13.75
N TYR A 241 -6.10 15.23 -14.51
CA TYR A 241 -5.31 16.42 -14.76
C TYR A 241 -4.93 16.53 -16.25
N THR A 242 -4.66 17.74 -16.70
CA THR A 242 -4.01 18.06 -17.98
C THR A 242 -2.83 18.98 -17.71
N GLU A 243 -1.87 19.04 -18.62
CA GLU A 243 -0.90 20.15 -18.65
C GLU A 243 -1.48 21.33 -19.45
N GLU A 244 -0.89 22.52 -19.28
CA GLU A 244 -1.31 23.70 -20.04
C GLU A 244 -0.93 23.52 -21.50
N ASN A 245 -1.96 23.43 -22.35
CA ASN A 245 -1.83 23.41 -23.80
C ASN A 245 -2.31 24.76 -24.32
N GLY A 246 -1.65 25.28 -25.35
CA GLY A 246 -1.90 26.62 -25.88
C GLY A 246 -3.29 26.80 -26.48
N ILE A 247 -3.41 27.67 -27.47
CA ILE A 247 -4.68 27.87 -28.19
C ILE A 247 -4.99 26.59 -28.98
N THR A 248 -6.18 26.02 -28.83
CA THR A 248 -6.59 24.81 -29.57
C THR A 248 -7.75 25.04 -30.54
N PHE A 249 -8.38 26.22 -30.49
CA PHE A 249 -9.47 26.60 -31.37
C PHE A 249 -9.37 28.07 -31.81
N VAL A 250 -9.61 28.34 -33.09
CA VAL A 250 -9.67 29.67 -33.70
C VAL A 250 -11.00 29.85 -34.40
N ASN A 251 -11.81 30.81 -33.95
CA ASN A 251 -13.09 31.09 -34.60
C ASN A 251 -12.90 31.44 -36.09
N CYS A 252 -13.76 30.96 -36.97
CA CYS A 252 -13.72 31.19 -38.42
C CYS A 252 -13.69 32.68 -38.85
N SER A 253 -14.11 33.60 -37.98
CA SER A 253 -13.99 35.04 -38.18
C SER A 253 -12.59 35.61 -37.90
N GLY A 254 -11.66 34.80 -37.36
CA GLY A 254 -10.32 35.18 -36.94
C GLY A 254 -10.28 36.06 -35.68
N LYS A 255 -11.42 36.37 -35.06
CA LYS A 255 -11.54 37.37 -33.98
C LYS A 255 -11.51 36.80 -32.55
N GLY A 256 -11.43 35.48 -32.39
CA GLY A 256 -11.46 34.85 -31.07
C GLY A 256 -10.77 33.49 -31.06
N THR A 257 -10.04 33.22 -29.98
CA THR A 257 -9.28 31.98 -29.77
C THR A 257 -9.59 31.40 -28.40
N SER A 258 -9.64 30.08 -28.29
CA SER A 258 -9.85 29.40 -27.00
C SER A 258 -9.09 28.09 -26.90
N THR A 259 -8.92 27.62 -25.67
CA THR A 259 -8.42 26.27 -25.37
C THR A 259 -9.60 25.42 -24.91
N ILE A 260 -10.10 24.54 -25.79
CA ILE A 260 -11.27 23.68 -25.53
C ILE A 260 -10.99 22.19 -25.78
N ASP A 261 -9.94 21.88 -26.54
CA ASP A 261 -9.46 20.52 -26.74
C ASP A 261 -8.39 20.13 -25.70
N PHE A 262 -8.55 18.97 -25.05
CA PHE A 262 -7.66 18.52 -23.97
C PHE A 262 -7.36 17.02 -24.05
N LEU A 263 -6.18 16.63 -23.57
CA LEU A 263 -5.84 15.26 -23.16
C LEU A 263 -5.77 15.24 -21.62
N LEU A 264 -6.70 14.52 -21.01
CA LEU A 264 -6.81 14.35 -19.56
C LEU A 264 -6.22 13.00 -19.16
N PHE A 265 -5.40 13.01 -18.11
CA PHE A 265 -4.75 11.84 -17.55
C PHE A 265 -5.17 11.68 -16.09
N LYS A 266 -5.32 10.44 -15.64
CA LYS A 266 -5.46 10.17 -14.21
C LYS A 266 -4.15 10.51 -13.49
N GLN A 267 -4.23 11.07 -12.29
CA GLN A 267 -3.09 11.59 -11.54
C GLN A 267 -1.97 10.57 -11.29
N ASP A 268 -2.32 9.29 -11.18
CA ASP A 268 -1.39 8.16 -11.03
C ASP A 268 -0.62 7.85 -12.33
N PHE A 269 -1.12 8.26 -13.49
CA PHE A 269 -0.45 8.11 -14.79
C PHE A 269 0.47 9.29 -15.13
N LYS A 270 0.65 10.25 -14.20
CA LYS A 270 1.37 11.49 -14.48
C LYS A 270 2.83 11.30 -14.89
N GLU A 271 3.51 10.35 -14.26
CA GLU A 271 4.92 10.07 -14.52
C GLU A 271 5.16 9.39 -15.88
N ASN A 272 4.09 8.95 -16.55
CA ASN A 272 4.15 8.32 -17.87
C ASN A 272 3.99 9.33 -19.02
N VAL A 273 3.62 10.58 -18.75
CA VAL A 273 3.54 11.63 -19.76
C VAL A 273 4.93 12.25 -19.95
N ILE A 274 5.48 12.15 -21.17
CA ILE A 274 6.82 12.66 -21.51
C ILE A 274 6.73 14.11 -21.95
N SER A 275 5.82 14.41 -22.86
CA SER A 275 5.58 15.76 -23.37
C SER A 275 4.15 15.87 -23.91
N MET A 276 3.64 17.09 -23.93
CA MET A 276 2.37 17.44 -24.56
C MET A 276 2.51 18.76 -25.31
N GLU A 277 2.01 18.83 -26.54
CA GLU A 277 2.14 20.00 -27.41
C GLU A 277 0.88 20.20 -28.26
N THR A 278 0.60 21.46 -28.59
CA THR A 278 -0.44 21.82 -29.57
C THR A 278 0.21 22.05 -30.93
N MET A 279 -0.35 21.46 -31.99
CA MET A 279 0.17 21.56 -33.35
C MET A 279 -0.49 22.74 -34.09
N ASP A 280 -0.02 23.95 -33.81
CA ASP A 280 -0.59 25.22 -34.30
C ASP A 280 0.04 25.75 -35.61
N ASN A 281 1.13 25.14 -36.09
CA ASN A 281 1.92 25.61 -37.24
C ASN A 281 1.91 24.65 -38.43
N VAL A 282 0.76 24.06 -38.77
CA VAL A 282 0.67 23.13 -39.91
C VAL A 282 -0.20 23.70 -41.03
N ALA A 283 0.42 24.02 -42.17
CA ALA A 283 -0.23 24.64 -43.32
C ALA A 283 -1.29 23.75 -43.99
N THR A 284 -1.23 22.43 -43.79
CA THR A 284 -2.18 21.46 -44.34
C THR A 284 -3.43 21.28 -43.47
N ASN A 285 -3.45 21.83 -42.24
CA ASN A 285 -4.62 21.76 -41.37
C ASN A 285 -5.73 22.69 -41.86
N VAL A 286 -6.86 22.10 -42.26
CA VAL A 286 -8.06 22.80 -42.74
C VAL A 286 -9.16 22.93 -41.67
N SER A 287 -8.94 22.37 -40.48
CA SER A 287 -9.84 22.55 -39.33
C SER A 287 -9.60 23.89 -38.65
N ASP A 288 -10.62 24.41 -37.98
CA ASP A 288 -10.51 25.55 -37.07
C ASP A 288 -10.01 25.15 -35.66
N HIS A 289 -9.75 23.86 -35.44
CA HIS A 289 -9.07 23.34 -34.27
C HIS A 289 -7.62 22.94 -34.57
N PHE A 290 -6.76 23.09 -33.57
CA PHE A 290 -5.38 22.59 -33.59
C PHE A 290 -5.28 21.29 -32.80
N PRO A 291 -4.67 20.22 -33.36
CA PRO A 291 -4.47 18.98 -32.63
C PRO A 291 -3.64 19.15 -31.37
N VAL A 292 -3.96 18.37 -30.35
CA VAL A 292 -3.13 18.23 -29.13
C VAL A 292 -2.51 16.85 -29.13
N LYS A 293 -1.18 16.81 -29.08
CA LYS A 293 -0.39 15.58 -29.13
C LYS A 293 0.31 15.35 -27.79
N ALA A 294 0.24 14.13 -27.27
CA ALA A 294 0.98 13.70 -26.10
C ALA A 294 1.87 12.50 -26.43
N LYS A 295 3.09 12.53 -25.90
CA LYS A 295 4.07 11.45 -26.01
C LYS A 295 4.13 10.72 -24.67
N LEU A 296 3.92 9.41 -24.69
CA LEU A 296 3.75 8.60 -23.48
C LEU A 296 4.79 7.48 -23.38
N LYS A 297 5.21 7.22 -22.14
CA LYS A 297 5.99 6.04 -21.78
C LYS A 297 5.04 4.87 -21.50
N TYR A 298 4.74 4.08 -22.54
CA TYR A 298 3.82 2.95 -22.46
C TYR A 298 4.30 1.77 -23.33
N ILE A 299 4.38 0.56 -22.76
CA ILE A 299 4.90 -0.62 -23.46
C ILE A 299 3.72 -1.49 -23.91
N ILE A 300 3.67 -1.88 -25.18
CA ILE A 300 2.61 -2.74 -25.74
C ILE A 300 3.09 -4.20 -25.69
N ASN A 301 2.34 -5.07 -25.00
CA ASN A 301 2.75 -6.44 -24.70
C ASN A 301 2.16 -7.43 -25.71
N ALA A 302 2.98 -7.93 -26.62
CA ALA A 302 2.58 -8.81 -27.72
C ALA A 302 1.89 -10.15 -27.32
N LYS A 303 2.03 -10.58 -26.06
CA LYS A 303 1.80 -11.98 -25.65
C LYS A 303 0.47 -12.28 -24.92
N GLU A 304 -0.39 -11.29 -24.63
CA GLU A 304 -1.55 -11.51 -23.74
C GLU A 304 -2.79 -12.16 -24.40
N LYS A 305 -3.00 -12.04 -25.72
CA LYS A 305 -4.28 -12.47 -26.34
C LYS A 305 -4.49 -13.99 -26.41
N LEU A 306 -3.43 -14.80 -26.33
CA LEU A 306 -3.52 -16.27 -26.40
C LEU A 306 -4.12 -16.94 -25.15
N LYS A 307 -4.34 -16.22 -24.04
CA LYS A 307 -4.83 -16.80 -22.77
C LYS A 307 -6.32 -16.59 -22.48
N CYS A 308 -7.05 -15.79 -23.26
CA CYS A 308 -8.43 -15.42 -22.92
C CYS A 308 -9.50 -16.51 -23.12
N SER A 309 -9.16 -17.67 -23.69
CA SER A 309 -10.11 -18.78 -23.86
C SER A 309 -10.17 -19.78 -22.70
N ASN A 310 -9.24 -19.72 -21.72
CA ASN A 310 -9.15 -20.71 -20.62
C ASN A 310 -9.07 -20.09 -19.21
N SER A 311 -9.99 -19.18 -18.86
CA SER A 311 -10.02 -18.63 -17.50
C SER A 311 -10.75 -19.56 -16.51
N ASN A 312 -9.98 -20.43 -15.85
CA ASN A 312 -10.33 -21.02 -14.56
C ASN A 312 -10.32 -19.92 -13.48
N ILE A 313 -11.37 -19.10 -13.42
CA ILE A 313 -11.60 -18.21 -12.27
C ILE A 313 -12.14 -19.09 -11.13
N LEU A 314 -11.31 -19.34 -10.11
CA LEU A 314 -11.70 -20.00 -8.87
C LEU A 314 -12.89 -19.26 -8.23
N PRO A 315 -14.06 -19.90 -8.04
CA PRO A 315 -15.19 -19.27 -7.37
C PRO A 315 -14.86 -19.09 -5.88
N SER A 316 -14.78 -17.85 -5.41
CA SER A 316 -14.43 -17.49 -4.03
C SER A 316 -15.54 -17.75 -2.98
N GLY A 317 -16.28 -18.84 -3.12
CA GLY A 317 -17.37 -19.20 -2.20
C GLY A 317 -16.87 -19.97 -0.99
N LYS A 318 -17.31 -19.61 0.22
CA LYS A 318 -17.05 -20.41 1.43
C LYS A 318 -17.74 -21.77 1.31
N THR A 319 -16.98 -22.85 1.46
CA THR A 319 -17.45 -24.23 1.42
C THR A 319 -18.46 -24.49 2.56
N PRO A 320 -19.71 -24.91 2.28
CA PRO A 320 -20.74 -25.10 3.30
C PRO A 320 -20.58 -26.43 4.06
N TRP A 321 -19.59 -26.53 4.95
CA TRP A 321 -19.24 -27.74 5.71
C TRP A 321 -20.37 -28.41 6.50
N LYS A 322 -21.47 -27.70 6.79
CA LYS A 322 -22.67 -28.28 7.40
C LYS A 322 -23.50 -29.17 6.45
N LYS A 323 -23.27 -29.06 5.14
CA LYS A 323 -24.02 -29.75 4.08
C LYS A 323 -23.15 -30.71 3.28
N ILE A 324 -21.87 -30.82 3.64
CA ILE A 324 -20.89 -31.69 2.99
C ILE A 324 -20.93 -33.03 3.70
N ASP A 325 -20.88 -34.09 2.91
CA ASP A 325 -20.57 -35.42 3.42
C ASP A 325 -19.08 -35.47 3.81
N LYS A 326 -18.82 -35.53 5.12
CA LYS A 326 -17.46 -35.45 5.67
C LYS A 326 -16.70 -36.76 5.47
N ASP A 327 -17.39 -37.89 5.48
CA ASP A 327 -16.77 -39.20 5.30
C ASP A 327 -16.36 -39.36 3.83
N ALA A 328 -17.24 -38.96 2.90
CA ALA A 328 -16.88 -38.90 1.48
C ALA A 328 -15.71 -37.92 1.20
N TYR A 329 -15.69 -36.75 1.86
CA TYR A 329 -14.55 -35.82 1.76
C TYR A 329 -13.26 -36.46 2.28
N LYS A 330 -13.30 -37.08 3.45
CA LYS A 330 -12.15 -37.76 4.07
C LYS A 330 -11.61 -38.85 3.14
N THR A 331 -12.47 -39.73 2.62
CA THR A 331 -12.07 -40.78 1.67
C THR A 331 -11.44 -40.22 0.39
N LEU A 332 -11.97 -39.12 -0.17
CA LEU A 332 -11.38 -38.49 -1.34
C LEU A 332 -10.01 -37.86 -1.06
N VAL A 333 -9.82 -37.29 0.14
CA VAL A 333 -8.52 -36.74 0.55
C VAL A 333 -7.52 -37.86 0.82
N GLU A 334 -7.89 -38.92 1.55
CA GLU A 334 -7.03 -40.07 1.81
C GLU A 334 -6.61 -40.77 0.51
N ASN A 335 -7.57 -41.11 -0.37
CA ASN A 335 -7.26 -41.67 -1.68
C ASN A 335 -6.43 -40.73 -2.55
N GLY A 336 -6.67 -39.42 -2.42
CA GLY A 336 -5.91 -38.41 -3.15
C GLY A 336 -4.46 -38.35 -2.69
N LEU A 337 -4.22 -38.41 -1.38
CA LEU A 337 -2.90 -38.40 -0.75
C LEU A 337 -2.14 -39.70 -0.97
N ASP A 338 -2.81 -40.86 -1.01
CA ASP A 338 -2.17 -42.15 -1.31
C ASP A 338 -1.58 -42.19 -2.74
N ASN A 339 -2.09 -41.35 -3.64
CA ASN A 339 -1.55 -41.16 -4.99
C ASN A 339 -0.39 -40.15 -5.05
N PHE A 340 -0.03 -39.50 -3.95
CA PHE A 340 1.20 -38.69 -3.86
C PHE A 340 2.39 -39.60 -3.56
N SER A 341 2.81 -40.42 -4.53
CA SER A 341 4.15 -41.02 -4.50
C SER A 341 5.11 -40.13 -5.27
N SER A 342 5.64 -39.12 -4.60
CA SER A 342 6.74 -38.34 -5.17
C SER A 342 7.75 -38.08 -4.07
N SER A 343 8.97 -38.57 -4.28
CA SER A 343 10.14 -38.14 -3.52
C SER A 343 10.18 -36.61 -3.56
N LEU A 344 10.11 -35.95 -2.40
CA LEU A 344 10.10 -34.49 -2.29
C LEU A 344 11.53 -33.94 -2.41
N GLU A 345 12.24 -34.28 -3.48
CA GLU A 345 13.69 -34.08 -3.59
C GLU A 345 14.05 -32.64 -3.93
N ASN A 346 13.16 -31.91 -4.61
CA ASN A 346 13.43 -30.53 -5.00
C ASN A 346 12.25 -29.57 -4.74
N LYS A 347 12.57 -28.27 -4.78
CA LYS A 347 11.62 -27.19 -4.51
C LYS A 347 10.39 -27.22 -5.43
N TYR A 348 10.59 -27.56 -6.70
CA TYR A 348 9.50 -27.61 -7.67
C TYR A 348 8.50 -28.71 -7.29
N GLU A 349 8.99 -29.88 -6.88
CA GLU A 349 8.15 -30.97 -6.38
C GLU A 349 7.43 -30.65 -5.09
N VAL A 350 8.04 -29.90 -4.17
CA VAL A 350 7.35 -29.49 -2.93
C VAL A 350 6.32 -28.40 -3.19
N ASP A 351 6.63 -27.42 -4.03
CA ASP A 351 5.65 -26.40 -4.41
C ASP A 351 4.50 -27.04 -5.20
N ILE A 352 4.79 -28.02 -6.07
CA ILE A 352 3.79 -28.87 -6.71
C ILE A 352 3.02 -29.68 -5.68
N ALA A 353 3.68 -30.33 -4.72
CA ALA A 353 3.02 -31.15 -3.72
C ALA A 353 2.10 -30.29 -2.84
N PHE A 354 2.54 -29.10 -2.46
CA PHE A 354 1.75 -28.13 -1.73
C PHE A 354 0.57 -27.61 -2.55
N GLN A 355 0.79 -27.25 -3.83
CA GLN A 355 -0.28 -26.82 -4.74
C GLN A 355 -1.27 -27.94 -5.04
N ASN A 356 -0.79 -29.16 -5.24
CA ASN A 356 -1.58 -30.34 -5.47
C ASN A 356 -2.36 -30.71 -4.22
N MET A 357 -1.75 -30.62 -3.02
CA MET A 357 -2.44 -30.86 -1.75
C MET A 357 -3.54 -29.83 -1.53
N ASN A 358 -3.26 -28.54 -1.75
CA ASN A 358 -4.28 -27.50 -1.68
C ASN A 358 -5.39 -27.70 -2.73
N SER A 359 -5.02 -28.07 -3.95
CA SER A 359 -5.97 -28.36 -5.03
C SER A 359 -6.80 -29.60 -4.72
N LEU A 360 -6.22 -30.63 -4.13
CA LEU A 360 -6.88 -31.84 -3.66
C LEU A 360 -7.90 -31.49 -2.58
N LEU A 361 -7.46 -30.80 -1.51
CA LEU A 361 -8.34 -30.37 -0.42
C LEU A 361 -9.50 -29.51 -0.94
N PHE A 362 -9.24 -28.58 -1.86
CA PHE A 362 -10.26 -27.75 -2.46
C PHE A 362 -11.22 -28.54 -3.38
N ASN A 363 -10.68 -29.37 -4.27
CA ASN A 363 -11.46 -30.13 -5.24
C ASN A 363 -12.28 -31.24 -4.58
N SER A 364 -11.73 -31.94 -3.58
CA SER A 364 -12.47 -32.92 -2.77
C SER A 364 -13.63 -32.23 -2.04
N ALA A 365 -13.40 -31.07 -1.42
CA ALA A 365 -14.46 -30.33 -0.75
C ALA A 365 -15.54 -29.84 -1.74
N LYS A 366 -15.14 -29.38 -2.93
CA LYS A 366 -16.05 -28.92 -3.99
C LYS A 366 -16.86 -30.06 -4.60
N SER A 367 -16.26 -31.24 -4.76
CA SER A 367 -16.92 -32.44 -5.31
C SER A 367 -17.98 -32.98 -4.34
N CYS A 368 -17.75 -32.83 -3.04
CA CYS A 368 -18.74 -33.15 -2.02
C CYS A 368 -19.77 -32.02 -1.76
N CYS A 369 -19.68 -30.90 -2.49
CA CYS A 369 -20.63 -29.79 -2.34
C CYS A 369 -21.81 -29.91 -3.33
N PRO A 370 -23.06 -29.81 -2.86
CA PRO A 370 -24.21 -29.75 -3.76
C PRO A 370 -24.12 -28.50 -4.66
N THR A 371 -24.19 -28.70 -5.98
CA THR A 371 -24.02 -27.63 -6.98
C THR A 371 -25.03 -26.49 -6.78
N PRO A 372 -24.57 -25.24 -6.53
CA PRO A 372 -25.47 -24.11 -6.40
C PRO A 372 -26.06 -23.71 -7.76
N ARG A 373 -27.38 -23.52 -7.83
CA ARG A 373 -28.05 -22.93 -9.01
C ARG A 373 -27.44 -21.55 -9.30
N LYS A 374 -26.83 -21.36 -10.48
CA LYS A 374 -26.30 -20.08 -10.95
C LYS A 374 -27.45 -19.06 -11.06
N ARG A 375 -27.51 -18.09 -10.15
CA ARG A 375 -28.32 -16.88 -10.32
C ARG A 375 -27.43 -15.77 -10.87
N TYR A 376 -27.70 -15.31 -12.09
CA TYR A 376 -27.14 -14.07 -12.61
C TYR A 376 -27.53 -12.92 -11.67
N ARG A 377 -26.56 -12.42 -10.90
CA ARG A 377 -26.77 -11.27 -10.02
C ARG A 377 -26.73 -10.02 -10.88
N LYS A 378 -27.89 -9.42 -11.14
CA LYS A 378 -27.97 -8.02 -11.55
C LYS A 378 -27.13 -7.18 -10.58
N PRO A 379 -26.37 -6.17 -11.04
CA PRO A 379 -25.63 -5.28 -10.16
C PRO A 379 -26.62 -4.67 -9.17
N LYS A 380 -26.49 -5.06 -7.90
CA LYS A 380 -27.35 -4.54 -6.83
C LYS A 380 -26.96 -3.09 -6.59
N LEU A 381 -27.92 -2.19 -6.65
CA LEU A 381 -27.79 -0.86 -6.06
C LEU A 381 -27.30 -1.05 -4.62
N LYS A 382 -26.11 -0.53 -4.29
CA LYS A 382 -25.44 -0.76 -2.99
C LYS A 382 -26.16 -0.06 -1.83
N VAL A 383 -27.05 0.88 -2.11
CA VAL A 383 -27.78 1.68 -1.14
C VAL A 383 -29.23 1.87 -1.62
N MET A 384 -30.20 1.72 -0.72
CA MET A 384 -31.63 1.90 -0.99
C MET A 384 -32.23 2.71 0.17
N ASN A 385 -32.91 3.81 -0.15
CA ASN A 385 -33.68 4.64 0.80
C ASN A 385 -34.98 5.11 0.12
N GLU A 386 -35.83 5.84 0.83
CA GLU A 386 -37.13 6.32 0.29
C GLU A 386 -36.94 7.23 -0.93
N ASP A 387 -35.98 8.15 -0.89
CA ASP A 387 -35.63 9.02 -2.03
C ASP A 387 -35.25 8.21 -3.28
N ILE A 388 -34.40 7.20 -3.14
CA ILE A 388 -33.98 6.31 -4.23
C ILE A 388 -35.18 5.49 -4.71
N SER A 389 -36.03 5.01 -3.81
CA SER A 389 -37.22 4.24 -4.16
C SER A 389 -38.21 5.08 -4.96
N GLY A 390 -38.43 6.33 -4.54
CA GLY A 390 -39.21 7.34 -5.26
C GLY A 390 -38.59 7.65 -6.62
N ALA A 391 -37.28 7.85 -6.69
CA ALA A 391 -36.58 8.10 -7.95
C ALA A 391 -36.63 6.89 -8.91
N ILE A 392 -36.57 5.65 -8.39
CA ILE A 392 -36.77 4.42 -9.18
C ILE A 392 -38.20 4.37 -9.72
N ALA A 393 -39.21 4.69 -8.89
CA ALA A 393 -40.60 4.70 -9.31
C ALA A 393 -40.85 5.75 -10.41
N MET A 394 -40.32 6.97 -10.22
CA MET A 394 -40.37 8.05 -11.22
C MET A 394 -39.67 7.66 -12.51
N LYS A 395 -38.46 7.07 -12.44
CA LYS A 395 -37.73 6.57 -13.61
C LYS A 395 -38.52 5.50 -14.35
N LYS A 396 -39.11 4.54 -13.63
CA LYS A 396 -39.95 3.49 -14.23
C LYS A 396 -41.19 4.08 -14.91
N LYS A 397 -41.87 5.05 -14.27
CA LYS A 397 -43.02 5.75 -14.84
C LYS A 397 -42.65 6.49 -16.12
N ALA A 398 -41.60 7.31 -16.09
CA ALA A 398 -41.12 8.06 -17.25
C ALA A 398 -40.65 7.13 -18.38
N PHE A 399 -39.95 6.04 -18.05
CA PHE A 399 -39.55 5.02 -19.02
C PHE A 399 -40.77 4.34 -19.67
N TYR A 400 -41.80 4.02 -18.90
CA TYR A 400 -43.00 3.36 -19.41
C TYR A 400 -43.83 4.30 -20.30
N GLN A 401 -43.97 5.56 -19.89
CA GLN A 401 -44.61 6.60 -20.69
C GLN A 401 -43.88 6.82 -22.03
N TRP A 402 -42.56 6.96 -22.00
CA TRP A 402 -41.73 7.03 -23.21
C TRP A 402 -41.87 5.76 -24.08
N LYS A 403 -41.92 4.58 -23.45
CA LYS A 403 -42.07 3.30 -24.16
C LYS A 403 -43.40 3.15 -24.89
N ILE A 404 -44.51 3.55 -24.27
CA ILE A 404 -45.85 3.48 -24.88
C ILE A 404 -45.97 4.48 -26.04
N ASN A 405 -45.35 5.64 -25.91
CA ASN A 405 -45.41 6.70 -26.93
C ASN A 405 -44.33 6.52 -28.01
N GLY A 406 -44.14 5.29 -28.47
CA GLY A 406 -43.32 4.98 -29.64
C GLY A 406 -41.80 5.07 -29.44
N ARG A 407 -41.31 5.28 -28.20
CA ARG A 407 -39.87 5.39 -27.90
C ARG A 407 -39.14 6.47 -28.69
N SER A 408 -39.80 7.60 -28.95
CA SER A 408 -39.18 8.70 -29.70
C SER A 408 -37.83 9.10 -29.10
N GLU A 409 -36.78 9.10 -29.93
CA GLU A 409 -35.43 9.51 -29.56
C GLU A 409 -35.17 11.00 -29.85
N ASP A 410 -36.18 11.73 -30.34
CA ASP A 410 -36.07 13.18 -30.59
C ASP A 410 -35.70 13.91 -29.29
N PRO A 411 -34.57 14.64 -29.24
CA PRO A 411 -34.14 15.41 -28.08
C PRO A 411 -35.17 16.44 -27.58
N ARG A 412 -36.09 16.87 -28.45
CA ARG A 412 -37.17 17.83 -28.14
C ARG A 412 -38.43 17.15 -27.60
N ASN A 413 -38.52 15.82 -27.64
CA ASN A 413 -39.66 15.10 -27.12
C ASN A 413 -39.69 15.17 -25.59
N GLU A 414 -40.77 15.72 -25.03
CA GLU A 414 -40.91 15.90 -23.58
C GLU A 414 -40.77 14.60 -22.78
N LEU A 415 -41.26 13.47 -23.30
CA LEU A 415 -41.18 12.17 -22.61
C LEU A 415 -39.74 11.62 -22.62
N TYR A 416 -38.97 11.89 -23.67
CA TYR A 416 -37.56 11.54 -23.73
C TYR A 416 -36.72 12.38 -22.77
N ILE A 417 -36.99 13.69 -22.68
CA ILE A 417 -36.37 14.60 -21.69
C ILE A 417 -36.71 14.12 -20.27
N GLN A 418 -37.99 13.85 -19.99
CA GLN A 418 -38.45 13.37 -18.68
C GLN A 418 -37.82 12.02 -18.28
N LYS A 419 -37.63 11.10 -19.24
CA LYS A 419 -36.88 9.84 -19.02
C LYS A 419 -35.42 10.11 -18.63
N LYS A 420 -34.73 11.05 -19.31
CA LYS A 420 -33.34 11.42 -18.99
C LYS A 420 -33.26 12.09 -17.60
N GLU A 421 -34.13 13.05 -17.31
CA GLU A 421 -34.17 13.75 -16.02
C GLU A 421 -34.41 12.81 -14.83
N THR A 422 -35.36 11.89 -14.96
CA THR A 422 -35.63 10.91 -13.89
C THR A 422 -34.49 9.91 -13.71
N THR A 423 -33.75 9.58 -14.77
CA THR A 423 -32.52 8.78 -14.69
C THR A 423 -31.39 9.54 -13.98
N TYR A 424 -31.21 10.83 -14.30
CA TYR A 424 -30.28 11.72 -13.63
C TYR A 424 -30.59 11.85 -12.13
N ASN A 425 -31.86 12.11 -11.78
CA ASN A 425 -32.29 12.23 -10.40
C ASN A 425 -32.02 10.94 -9.61
N LEU A 426 -32.28 9.76 -10.18
CA LEU A 426 -31.92 8.49 -9.55
C LEU A 426 -30.41 8.39 -9.27
N ARG A 427 -29.55 8.70 -10.25
CA ARG A 427 -28.09 8.68 -10.06
C ARG A 427 -27.65 9.66 -8.96
N LYS A 428 -28.21 10.87 -8.94
CA LYS A 428 -27.96 11.89 -7.90
C LYS A 428 -28.32 11.40 -6.50
N HIS A 429 -29.50 10.78 -6.32
CA HIS A 429 -29.92 10.24 -5.03
C HIS A 429 -29.04 9.07 -4.57
N CYS A 430 -28.63 8.18 -5.49
CA CYS A 430 -27.67 7.12 -5.16
C CYS A 430 -26.31 7.67 -4.68
N ARG A 431 -25.78 8.71 -5.34
CA ARG A 431 -24.52 9.38 -4.92
C ARG A 431 -24.64 9.98 -3.51
N LYS A 432 -25.70 10.74 -3.25
CA LYS A 432 -25.96 11.34 -1.94
C LYS A 432 -26.05 10.27 -0.84
N ALA A 433 -26.76 9.17 -1.10
CA ALA A 433 -26.92 8.09 -0.14
C ALA A 433 -25.62 7.33 0.14
N VAL A 434 -24.75 7.12 -0.86
CA VAL A 434 -23.42 6.51 -0.66
C VAL A 434 -22.53 7.42 0.19
N ALA A 435 -22.53 8.73 -0.06
CA ALA A 435 -21.78 9.69 0.74
C ALA A 435 -22.27 9.73 2.20
N MET A 436 -23.59 9.76 2.42
CA MET A 436 -24.18 9.70 3.76
C MET A 436 -23.83 8.39 4.47
N ASN A 437 -23.91 7.24 3.80
CA ASN A 437 -23.55 5.95 4.42
C ASN A 437 -22.06 5.90 4.81
N ARG A 438 -21.15 6.55 4.06
CA ARG A 438 -19.74 6.69 4.48
C ARG A 438 -19.58 7.53 5.74
N ILE A 439 -20.39 8.59 5.90
CA ILE A 439 -20.42 9.42 7.11
C ILE A 439 -20.96 8.58 8.28
N ASP A 440 -22.09 7.91 8.12
CA ASP A 440 -22.70 7.04 9.13
C ASP A 440 -21.76 5.90 9.56
N GLU A 441 -21.04 5.28 8.62
CA GLU A 441 -20.06 4.24 8.94
C GLU A 441 -18.89 4.80 9.79
N ARG A 442 -18.43 6.03 9.52
CA ARG A 442 -17.39 6.69 10.34
C ARG A 442 -17.90 6.97 11.76
N GLU A 443 -19.12 7.49 11.87
CA GLU A 443 -19.75 7.74 13.19
C GLU A 443 -19.92 6.44 13.98
N LYS A 444 -20.36 5.36 13.34
CA LYS A 444 -20.44 4.02 13.96
C LYS A 444 -19.08 3.49 14.43
N ILE A 445 -18.01 3.74 13.68
CA ILE A 445 -16.65 3.33 14.06
C ILE A 445 -16.21 4.10 15.32
N MET A 446 -16.44 5.40 15.35
CA MET A 446 -16.17 6.22 16.53
C MET A 446 -16.97 5.72 17.75
N GLU A 447 -18.28 5.50 17.59
CA GLU A 447 -19.16 5.03 18.67
C GLU A 447 -18.72 3.67 19.21
N ALA A 448 -18.37 2.75 18.31
CA ALA A 448 -17.90 1.44 18.67
C ALA A 448 -16.57 1.48 19.43
N ASN A 449 -15.67 2.43 19.16
CA ASN A 449 -14.41 2.56 19.90
C ASN A 449 -14.66 2.84 21.40
N ILE A 450 -15.69 3.64 21.71
CA ILE A 450 -16.07 3.95 23.10
C ILE A 450 -16.83 2.79 23.75
N LYS A 451 -17.86 2.25 23.06
CA LYS A 451 -18.81 1.31 23.67
C LYS A 451 -18.41 -0.17 23.54
N ASN A 452 -17.87 -0.60 22.40
CA ASN A 452 -17.67 -2.01 22.09
C ASN A 452 -16.51 -2.28 21.11
N LYS A 453 -15.36 -2.70 21.66
CA LYS A 453 -14.13 -3.01 20.91
C LYS A 453 -14.32 -4.06 19.80
N ASN A 454 -15.19 -5.06 20.00
CA ASN A 454 -15.41 -6.11 18.99
C ASN A 454 -16.15 -5.56 17.76
N SER A 455 -17.16 -4.71 18.00
CA SER A 455 -17.88 -4.02 16.91
C SER A 455 -16.94 -3.10 16.14
N PHE A 456 -16.09 -2.37 16.86
CA PHE A 456 -15.09 -1.48 16.30
C PHE A 456 -14.17 -2.21 15.31
N TYR A 457 -13.52 -3.29 15.76
CA TYR A 457 -12.63 -4.08 14.90
C TYR A 457 -13.34 -4.71 13.70
N ARG A 458 -14.62 -5.10 13.84
CA ARG A 458 -15.41 -5.63 12.74
C ARG A 458 -15.68 -4.57 11.67
N LEU A 459 -16.01 -3.34 12.07
CA LEU A 459 -16.26 -2.23 11.15
C LEU A 459 -14.98 -1.82 10.39
N ILE A 460 -13.84 -1.72 11.08
CA ILE A 460 -12.55 -1.45 10.44
C ILE A 460 -12.21 -2.53 9.39
N LYS A 461 -12.39 -3.81 9.74
CA LYS A 461 -12.13 -4.93 8.81
C LYS A 461 -13.00 -4.88 7.56
N LYS A 462 -14.26 -4.45 7.67
CA LYS A 462 -15.18 -4.33 6.53
C LYS A 462 -14.68 -3.31 5.50
N GLN A 463 -13.96 -2.28 5.93
CA GLN A 463 -13.47 -1.20 5.06
C GLN A 463 -12.07 -1.43 4.48
N ARG A 464 -11.27 -2.34 5.04
CA ARG A 464 -10.00 -2.73 4.41
C ARG A 464 -10.30 -3.55 3.15
N GLY A 465 -10.20 -2.92 1.97
CA GLY A 465 -10.23 -3.62 0.69
C GLY A 465 -9.18 -4.74 0.65
N ARG A 466 -9.43 -5.79 -0.15
CA ARG A 466 -8.44 -6.85 -0.37
C ARG A 466 -7.25 -6.24 -1.12
N LEU A 467 -6.06 -6.25 -0.52
CA LEU A 467 -4.82 -5.82 -1.17
C LEU A 467 -4.40 -6.92 -2.16
N SER A 468 -4.45 -6.66 -3.47
CA SER A 468 -3.83 -7.53 -4.48
C SER A 468 -2.33 -7.26 -4.50
N ASN A 469 -1.52 -8.23 -4.07
CA ASN A 469 -0.06 -8.18 -4.19
C ASN A 469 0.35 -9.01 -5.42
N HIS A 470 0.70 -8.36 -6.54
CA HIS A 470 1.50 -8.99 -7.59
C HIS A 470 2.77 -8.15 -7.80
N ILE A 471 3.90 -8.84 -8.01
CA ILE A 471 5.17 -8.25 -8.43
C ILE A 471 5.23 -8.49 -9.93
N ASP A 472 5.21 -7.40 -10.69
CA ASP A 472 5.00 -7.50 -12.13
C ASP A 472 6.32 -7.63 -12.92
N GLU A 473 7.49 -7.31 -12.33
CA GLU A 473 8.80 -7.34 -13.03
C GLU A 473 10.03 -7.69 -12.14
N LEU A 474 11.01 -8.41 -12.71
CA LEU A 474 12.34 -8.75 -12.16
C LEU A 474 13.42 -8.42 -13.21
N SER A 475 14.46 -7.69 -12.83
CA SER A 475 15.63 -7.41 -13.68
C SER A 475 16.87 -8.19 -13.23
N VAL A 476 17.50 -8.96 -14.12
CA VAL A 476 18.77 -9.66 -13.90
C VAL A 476 19.76 -9.27 -15.00
N GLY A 477 20.86 -8.61 -14.63
CA GLY A 477 21.78 -8.01 -15.61
C GLY A 477 21.04 -7.01 -16.50
N ASP A 478 21.22 -7.12 -17.81
CA ASP A 478 20.52 -6.29 -18.81
C ASP A 478 19.14 -6.85 -19.22
N THR A 479 18.67 -7.94 -18.60
CA THR A 479 17.45 -8.64 -19.02
C THR A 479 16.33 -8.44 -17.99
N VAL A 480 15.15 -8.01 -18.44
CA VAL A 480 13.96 -7.80 -17.59
C VAL A 480 12.91 -8.88 -17.87
N TYR A 481 12.46 -9.53 -16.81
CA TYR A 481 11.51 -10.62 -16.80
C TYR A 481 10.20 -10.12 -16.18
N SER A 482 9.11 -10.08 -16.95
CA SER A 482 7.86 -9.38 -16.60
C SER A 482 6.62 -10.27 -16.46
N THR A 483 6.80 -11.58 -16.50
CA THR A 483 5.72 -12.55 -16.24
C THR A 483 6.20 -13.57 -15.23
N GLU A 484 5.30 -14.13 -14.42
CA GLU A 484 5.65 -15.03 -13.31
C GLU A 484 6.58 -16.19 -13.73
N ASN A 485 6.32 -16.82 -14.88
CA ASN A 485 7.18 -17.88 -15.43
C ASN A 485 8.53 -17.35 -15.96
N ASN A 486 8.54 -16.14 -16.53
CA ASN A 486 9.78 -15.53 -17.01
C ASN A 486 10.66 -15.05 -15.85
N ILE A 487 10.05 -14.54 -14.78
CA ILE A 487 10.72 -14.15 -13.55
C ILE A 487 11.44 -15.37 -12.96
N LEU A 488 10.78 -16.54 -12.97
CA LEU A 488 11.38 -17.81 -12.56
C LEU A 488 12.50 -18.27 -13.50
N SER A 489 12.33 -18.17 -14.82
CA SER A 489 13.40 -18.50 -15.77
C SER A 489 14.57 -17.51 -15.69
N GLY A 490 14.32 -16.25 -15.36
CA GLY A 490 15.34 -15.22 -15.20
C GLY A 490 16.18 -15.43 -13.97
N TRP A 491 15.56 -15.86 -12.86
CA TRP A 491 16.29 -16.38 -11.72
C TRP A 491 17.10 -17.63 -12.09
N LYS A 492 16.53 -18.60 -12.79
CA LYS A 492 17.25 -19.81 -13.24
C LYS A 492 18.49 -19.48 -14.07
N HIS A 493 18.36 -18.59 -15.05
CA HIS A 493 19.46 -18.21 -15.94
C HIS A 493 20.55 -17.39 -15.23
N HIS A 494 20.16 -16.54 -14.28
CA HIS A 494 21.09 -15.82 -13.41
C HIS A 494 22.04 -16.79 -12.68
N PHE A 495 21.46 -17.82 -12.05
CA PHE A 495 22.20 -18.76 -11.23
C PHE A 495 22.94 -19.82 -12.05
N GLU A 496 22.42 -20.26 -13.20
CA GLU A 496 23.16 -21.14 -14.12
C GLU A 496 24.43 -20.47 -14.68
N ASN A 497 24.39 -19.16 -14.96
CA ASN A 497 25.55 -18.43 -15.47
C ASN A 497 26.64 -18.19 -14.41
N LEU A 498 26.28 -18.18 -13.12
CA LEU A 498 27.25 -18.13 -12.03
C LEU A 498 28.01 -19.46 -11.86
N THR A 499 27.47 -20.58 -12.35
CA THR A 499 28.08 -21.92 -12.18
C THR A 499 29.07 -22.34 -13.27
N LYS A 500 29.17 -21.64 -14.40
CA LYS A 500 29.90 -22.12 -15.61
C LYS A 500 31.36 -21.71 -15.75
N ASN A 501 31.90 -20.86 -14.87
CA ASN A 501 33.29 -20.39 -14.97
C ASN A 501 34.12 -20.78 -13.74
N SER A 502 34.93 -21.83 -13.90
CA SER A 502 36.28 -22.05 -13.35
C SER A 502 36.50 -23.47 -12.84
N ILE A 503 36.80 -24.38 -13.77
CA ILE A 503 37.55 -25.60 -13.44
C ILE A 503 39.03 -25.19 -13.42
N HIS A 504 39.67 -25.22 -12.26
CA HIS A 504 41.13 -25.05 -12.15
C HIS A 504 41.80 -26.39 -11.83
N GLU A 505 42.82 -26.72 -12.63
CA GLU A 505 43.48 -28.03 -12.77
C GLU A 505 44.49 -28.43 -11.68
N HIS A 506 44.57 -27.76 -10.53
CA HIS A 506 45.57 -28.11 -9.51
C HIS A 506 44.96 -28.22 -8.11
N PHE A 507 44.50 -29.42 -7.76
CA PHE A 507 43.97 -29.77 -6.45
C PHE A 507 44.89 -30.79 -5.74
N ASP A 508 45.29 -30.50 -4.50
CA ASP A 508 46.22 -31.33 -3.72
C ASP A 508 45.49 -32.48 -2.99
N ASN A 509 45.57 -33.67 -3.59
CA ASN A 509 44.95 -34.90 -3.10
C ASN A 509 45.42 -35.36 -1.70
N LYS A 510 46.55 -34.86 -1.19
CA LYS A 510 47.02 -35.23 0.15
C LYS A 510 46.25 -34.51 1.26
N TYR A 511 45.75 -33.30 1.01
CA TYR A 511 44.96 -32.56 1.99
C TYR A 511 43.57 -33.18 2.15
N GLN A 512 42.97 -33.63 1.04
CA GLN A 512 41.66 -34.30 1.00
C GLN A 512 41.60 -35.60 1.84
N GLN A 513 42.70 -36.35 1.90
CA GLN A 513 42.76 -37.56 2.72
C GLN A 513 42.86 -37.24 4.22
N LYS A 514 43.51 -36.13 4.58
CA LYS A 514 43.63 -35.72 5.98
C LYS A 514 42.29 -35.23 6.53
N ASP A 515 41.60 -34.42 5.74
CA ASP A 515 40.28 -33.85 6.04
C ASP A 515 39.21 -34.94 6.21
N ARG A 516 39.27 -36.00 5.38
CA ARG A 516 38.38 -37.17 5.50
C ARG A 516 38.55 -37.94 6.80
N THR A 517 39.74 -37.92 7.39
CA THR A 517 40.01 -38.67 8.63
C THR A 517 39.47 -37.91 9.85
N GLU A 518 39.66 -36.59 9.87
CA GLU A 518 39.17 -35.70 10.93
C GLU A 518 37.63 -35.57 10.93
N TYR A 519 37.02 -35.66 9.74
CA TYR A 519 35.56 -35.72 9.53
C TYR A 519 34.90 -36.93 10.21
N ILE A 520 35.54 -38.11 10.20
CA ILE A 520 34.98 -39.33 10.80
C ILE A 520 34.94 -39.19 12.33
N ASP A 521 35.99 -38.63 12.93
CA ASP A 521 36.10 -38.47 14.39
C ASP A 521 35.05 -37.49 14.96
N ILE A 522 34.75 -36.39 14.24
CA ILE A 522 33.75 -35.39 14.67
C ILE A 522 32.33 -35.97 14.61
N ILE A 523 32.02 -36.76 13.59
CA ILE A 523 30.71 -37.41 13.44
C ILE A 523 30.41 -38.35 14.61
N ASP A 524 31.41 -39.12 15.06
CA ASP A 524 31.21 -40.08 16.14
C ASP A 524 31.02 -39.39 17.50
N ILE A 525 31.66 -38.23 17.73
CA ILE A 525 31.43 -37.41 18.93
C ILE A 525 30.00 -36.85 18.95
N CYS A 526 29.51 -36.32 17.82
CA CYS A 526 28.18 -35.73 17.74
C CYS A 526 27.05 -36.77 17.85
N ARG A 527 27.26 -37.99 17.34
CA ARG A 527 26.31 -39.11 17.49
C ARG A 527 26.05 -39.49 18.94
N ALA A 528 27.01 -39.26 19.84
CA ALA A 528 26.88 -39.60 21.25
C ALA A 528 26.07 -38.58 22.10
N MET A 529 25.81 -37.36 21.61
CA MET A 529 25.38 -36.25 22.48
C MET A 529 23.93 -35.73 22.35
N PHE A 530 23.11 -36.12 21.38
CA PHE A 530 21.76 -35.54 21.22
C PHE A 530 20.64 -36.55 20.86
N GLN A 531 19.62 -36.64 21.71
CA GLN A 531 18.29 -37.20 21.40
C GLN A 531 17.24 -36.08 21.51
N HIS A 532 16.70 -35.62 20.39
CA HIS A 532 15.57 -34.68 20.35
C HIS A 532 14.25 -35.47 20.29
N GLN A 533 13.18 -34.99 20.93
CA GLN A 533 11.83 -35.53 20.74
C GLN A 533 11.17 -34.86 19.52
N SER A 534 10.79 -35.65 18.51
CA SER A 534 10.07 -35.19 17.31
C SER A 534 8.65 -34.72 17.64
N ILE A 535 8.08 -33.76 16.87
CA ILE A 535 6.66 -33.39 16.98
C ILE A 535 5.80 -34.64 16.76
N THR A 536 4.91 -34.92 17.70
CA THR A 536 4.03 -36.09 17.65
C THR A 536 2.76 -35.80 16.85
N GLU A 537 2.18 -36.81 16.20
CA GLU A 537 0.89 -36.67 15.52
C GLU A 537 -0.21 -36.18 16.48
N ASN A 538 -0.13 -36.58 17.75
CA ASN A 538 -1.04 -36.14 18.80
C ASN A 538 -0.96 -34.63 19.03
N GLU A 539 0.22 -34.03 19.00
CA GLU A 539 0.37 -32.57 19.14
C GLU A 539 -0.28 -31.82 17.97
N ILE A 540 -0.19 -32.36 16.75
CA ILE A 540 -0.83 -31.78 15.56
C ILE A 540 -2.35 -31.91 15.67
N VAL A 541 -2.85 -33.07 16.09
CA VAL A 541 -4.28 -33.29 16.36
C VAL A 541 -4.80 -32.27 17.38
N GLU A 542 -4.11 -32.09 18.50
CA GLU A 542 -4.49 -31.11 19.52
C GLU A 542 -4.42 -29.67 18.99
N ALA A 543 -3.38 -29.33 18.21
CA ALA A 543 -3.28 -28.03 17.57
C ALA A 543 -4.43 -27.75 16.59
N LEU A 544 -4.83 -28.73 15.78
CA LEU A 544 -5.97 -28.63 14.86
C LEU A 544 -7.30 -28.44 15.59
N LYS A 545 -7.50 -29.10 16.75
CA LYS A 545 -8.67 -28.90 17.60
C LYS A 545 -8.78 -27.48 18.18
N LEU A 546 -7.64 -26.83 18.41
CA LEU A 546 -7.58 -25.44 18.90
C LEU A 546 -7.84 -24.40 17.79
N LEU A 547 -7.84 -24.79 16.51
CA LEU A 547 -8.11 -23.87 15.41
C LEU A 547 -9.58 -23.42 15.42
N ASN A 548 -9.78 -22.13 15.17
CA ASN A 548 -11.12 -21.57 15.12
C ASN A 548 -11.87 -22.06 13.86
N LEU A 549 -12.94 -22.80 14.06
CA LEU A 549 -13.85 -23.21 12.98
C LEU A 549 -14.55 -22.00 12.32
N ASN A 550 -15.12 -22.22 11.14
CA ASN A 550 -15.93 -21.27 10.38
C ASN A 550 -15.20 -20.01 9.90
N LYS A 551 -13.87 -20.01 9.85
CA LYS A 551 -13.11 -18.91 9.25
C LYS A 551 -13.25 -18.91 7.72
N SER A 552 -12.87 -17.80 7.11
CA SER A 552 -12.76 -17.74 5.65
C SER A 552 -11.64 -18.69 5.21
N PRO A 553 -11.81 -19.38 4.06
CA PRO A 553 -10.70 -20.11 3.47
C PRO A 553 -9.56 -19.16 3.13
N ASP A 554 -8.36 -19.71 3.03
CA ASP A 554 -7.15 -18.99 2.62
C ASP A 554 -7.16 -18.63 1.13
N ILE A 555 -5.99 -18.23 0.60
CA ILE A 555 -5.83 -17.86 -0.82
C ILE A 555 -6.02 -19.06 -1.77
N PHE A 556 -5.90 -20.29 -1.29
CA PHE A 556 -6.06 -21.52 -2.06
C PHE A 556 -7.45 -22.14 -1.92
N GLY A 557 -8.34 -21.53 -1.11
CA GLY A 557 -9.67 -22.07 -0.86
C GLY A 557 -9.72 -23.11 0.26
N VAL A 558 -8.62 -23.29 1.01
CA VAL A 558 -8.50 -24.24 2.12
C VAL A 558 -8.94 -23.57 3.42
N SER A 559 -9.88 -24.19 4.13
CA SER A 559 -10.41 -23.75 5.42
C SER A 559 -9.92 -24.63 6.56
N THR A 560 -10.09 -24.18 7.81
CA THR A 560 -9.75 -25.00 9.00
C THR A 560 -10.43 -26.36 8.96
N GLU A 561 -11.68 -26.41 8.50
CA GLU A 561 -12.45 -27.63 8.34
C GLU A 561 -11.82 -28.60 7.31
N ASN A 562 -11.13 -28.10 6.28
CA ASN A 562 -10.41 -28.97 5.34
C ASN A 562 -9.31 -29.77 6.04
N LEU A 563 -8.61 -29.14 6.99
CA LEU A 563 -7.53 -29.75 7.76
C LEU A 563 -8.10 -30.68 8.83
N LEU A 564 -9.16 -30.25 9.52
CA LEU A 564 -9.79 -31.03 10.59
C LEU A 564 -10.45 -32.32 10.08
N TYR A 565 -11.07 -32.28 8.91
CA TYR A 565 -11.78 -33.42 8.32
C TYR A 565 -10.96 -34.18 7.27
N GLY A 566 -9.69 -33.83 7.08
CA GLY A 566 -8.83 -34.42 6.04
C GLY A 566 -8.30 -35.83 6.36
N GLY A 567 -8.59 -36.37 7.54
CA GLY A 567 -8.19 -37.73 7.92
C GLY A 567 -6.78 -37.83 8.49
N GLN A 568 -6.36 -39.07 8.84
CA GLN A 568 -5.07 -39.31 9.50
C GLN A 568 -3.90 -39.12 8.53
N SER A 569 -4.07 -39.50 7.26
CA SER A 569 -3.03 -39.34 6.22
C SER A 569 -2.64 -37.87 6.03
N LEU A 570 -3.58 -36.94 6.15
CA LEU A 570 -3.27 -35.50 6.09
C LEU A 570 -2.47 -35.03 7.31
N ILE A 571 -2.73 -35.59 8.49
CA ILE A 571 -1.99 -35.26 9.73
C ILE A 571 -0.53 -35.69 9.62
N TYR A 572 -0.29 -36.86 9.03
CA TYR A 572 1.06 -37.34 8.72
C TYR A 572 1.80 -36.36 7.78
N HIS A 573 1.16 -35.94 6.68
CA HIS A 573 1.76 -34.97 5.74
C HIS A 573 1.95 -33.57 6.36
N LEU A 574 1.06 -33.14 7.26
CA LEU A 574 1.22 -31.89 8.00
C LEU A 574 2.38 -31.96 9.00
N LYS A 575 2.64 -33.13 9.58
CA LYS A 575 3.82 -33.35 10.44
C LYS A 575 5.11 -33.12 9.67
N GLU A 576 5.23 -33.71 8.48
CA GLU A 576 6.40 -33.51 7.62
C GLU A 576 6.57 -32.05 7.16
N LEU A 577 5.46 -31.32 6.97
CA LEU A 577 5.49 -29.92 6.53
C LEU A 577 5.76 -28.92 7.67
N LEU A 578 5.42 -29.24 8.91
CA LEU A 578 5.54 -28.35 10.07
C LEU A 578 6.90 -28.48 10.78
N ASP A 579 7.69 -29.49 10.44
CA ASP A 579 9.04 -29.69 10.93
C ASP A 579 10.05 -28.84 10.11
N ASN A 580 10.49 -27.75 10.75
CA ASN A 580 11.82 -27.11 10.66
C ASN A 580 11.99 -25.77 9.92
N ASP A 581 11.95 -24.69 10.72
CA ASP A 581 12.89 -23.57 10.54
C ASP A 581 14.12 -23.85 11.42
N LEU A 582 15.27 -24.16 10.79
CA LEU A 582 16.54 -24.38 11.49
C LEU A 582 17.49 -23.19 11.24
N ALA A 583 17.98 -22.58 12.31
CA ALA A 583 19.00 -21.54 12.25
C ALA A 583 20.31 -22.05 12.86
N ILE A 584 21.37 -22.04 12.06
CA ILE A 584 22.70 -22.52 12.43
C ILE A 584 23.65 -21.31 12.49
N LEU A 585 24.55 -21.28 13.47
CA LEU A 585 25.53 -20.21 13.64
C LEU A 585 26.88 -20.78 14.07
N SER A 586 27.94 -20.42 13.35
CA SER A 586 29.33 -20.62 13.78
C SER A 586 30.19 -19.41 13.37
N ASN A 587 31.35 -19.27 14.02
CA ASN A 587 32.35 -18.25 13.72
C ASN A 587 33.35 -18.67 12.64
N CYS A 588 33.28 -19.91 12.15
CA CYS A 588 34.19 -20.46 11.14
C CYS A 588 33.39 -21.03 9.96
N PRO A 589 33.81 -20.79 8.71
CA PRO A 589 33.12 -21.36 7.56
C PRO A 589 33.02 -22.88 7.60
N TYR A 590 34.12 -23.57 7.90
CA TYR A 590 34.18 -25.03 7.97
C TYR A 590 33.28 -25.60 9.06
N GLU A 591 33.30 -25.01 10.26
CA GLU A 591 32.37 -25.38 11.34
C GLU A 591 30.90 -25.16 10.95
N THR A 592 30.60 -24.09 10.22
CA THR A 592 29.23 -23.85 9.72
C THR A 592 28.82 -24.94 8.73
N GLN A 593 29.73 -25.37 7.85
CA GLN A 593 29.48 -26.48 6.92
C GLN A 593 29.28 -27.80 7.67
N ILE A 594 30.10 -28.07 8.70
CA ILE A 594 29.91 -29.23 9.59
C ILE A 594 28.52 -29.20 10.22
N LEU A 595 28.08 -28.05 10.73
CA LEU A 595 26.74 -27.93 11.31
C LEU A 595 25.63 -28.14 10.26
N ILE A 596 25.83 -27.68 9.02
CA ILE A 596 24.91 -27.94 7.90
C ILE A 596 24.85 -29.45 7.61
N ASP A 597 25.99 -30.14 7.58
CA ASP A 597 26.07 -31.59 7.35
C ASP A 597 25.42 -32.36 8.50
N MET A 598 25.68 -31.96 9.76
CA MET A 598 25.02 -32.52 10.93
C MET A 598 23.50 -32.36 10.87
N ALA A 599 23.04 -31.16 10.46
CA ALA A 599 21.62 -30.89 10.30
C ALA A 599 21.01 -31.75 9.18
N PHE A 600 21.73 -31.94 8.07
CA PHE A 600 21.32 -32.80 6.97
C PHE A 600 21.24 -34.28 7.39
N ASP A 601 22.26 -34.78 8.07
CA ASP A 601 22.28 -36.16 8.58
C ASP A 601 21.21 -36.41 9.62
N PHE A 602 20.97 -35.43 10.50
CA PHE A 602 19.88 -35.47 11.45
C PHE A 602 18.53 -35.48 10.73
N SER A 603 18.34 -34.64 9.71
CA SER A 603 17.11 -34.63 8.90
C SER A 603 16.84 -35.98 8.24
N LYS A 604 17.87 -36.62 7.65
CA LYS A 604 17.76 -37.98 7.10
C LYS A 604 17.34 -39.02 8.13
N ARG A 605 17.87 -38.93 9.35
CA ARG A 605 17.60 -39.87 10.44
C ARG A 605 16.18 -39.73 10.97
N GLU A 606 15.74 -38.50 11.14
CA GLU A 606 14.40 -38.16 11.61
C GLU A 606 13.35 -38.15 10.48
N ALA A 607 13.74 -38.60 9.28
CA ALA A 607 12.91 -38.73 8.10
C ALA A 607 12.23 -37.41 7.65
N TYR A 608 12.92 -36.28 7.77
CA TYR A 608 12.50 -35.01 7.18
C TYR A 608 13.58 -34.42 6.26
N LEU A 609 13.19 -33.53 5.35
CA LEU A 609 14.11 -32.99 4.33
C LEU A 609 14.35 -31.49 4.56
N LEU A 610 15.61 -31.14 4.85
CA LEU A 610 16.05 -29.74 4.77
C LEU A 610 16.10 -29.32 3.29
N GLN A 611 15.45 -28.21 2.94
CA GLN A 611 15.32 -27.77 1.55
C GLN A 611 16.44 -26.79 1.15
N PRO A 612 17.39 -27.19 0.28
CA PRO A 612 18.50 -26.30 -0.11
C PRO A 612 18.05 -24.97 -0.69
N ALA A 613 16.91 -24.95 -1.40
CA ALA A 613 16.37 -23.76 -2.05
C ALA A 613 15.64 -22.78 -1.12
N LYS A 614 15.32 -23.19 0.12
CA LYS A 614 14.78 -22.32 1.18
C LYS A 614 15.85 -22.00 2.23
N SER A 615 16.89 -22.82 2.31
CA SER A 615 18.08 -22.57 3.09
C SER A 615 18.98 -21.54 2.40
N CYS A 616 19.64 -20.70 3.17
CA CYS A 616 20.67 -19.81 2.66
C CYS A 616 21.69 -19.56 3.75
N VAL A 617 22.92 -19.25 3.33
CA VAL A 617 23.99 -18.87 4.25
C VAL A 617 24.18 -17.36 4.18
N ILE A 618 24.17 -16.70 5.34
CA ILE A 618 24.56 -15.31 5.46
C ILE A 618 25.96 -15.25 6.05
N GLN A 619 26.93 -14.85 5.24
CA GLN A 619 28.29 -14.62 5.72
C GLN A 619 28.38 -13.22 6.32
N SER A 620 28.66 -13.12 7.62
CA SER A 620 28.89 -11.83 8.26
C SER A 620 30.23 -11.24 7.81
N LYS A 621 30.22 -9.97 7.40
CA LYS A 621 31.41 -9.19 7.01
C LYS A 621 32.26 -8.85 8.24
N SER A 622 32.86 -9.84 8.87
CA SER A 622 33.89 -9.62 9.89
C SER A 622 35.22 -9.26 9.22
N ARG A 623 36.04 -8.43 9.87
CA ARG A 623 37.32 -7.92 9.33
C ARG A 623 38.38 -9.01 9.08
N HIS A 624 38.13 -10.25 9.50
CA HIS A 624 39.13 -11.32 9.53
C HIS A 624 38.70 -12.60 8.80
N HIS A 625 37.63 -12.59 7.99
CA HIS A 625 37.22 -13.80 7.26
C HIS A 625 37.91 -13.93 5.90
N GLU A 626 38.51 -15.10 5.69
CA GLU A 626 38.81 -15.61 4.36
C GLU A 626 37.51 -15.69 3.55
N LYS A 627 37.53 -15.14 2.34
CA LYS A 627 36.43 -15.31 1.41
C LYS A 627 36.40 -16.76 0.99
N VAL A 628 35.37 -17.48 1.42
CA VAL A 628 35.07 -18.83 0.95
C VAL A 628 34.40 -18.73 -0.43
N ASN A 629 34.71 -19.67 -1.31
CA ASN A 629 34.13 -19.75 -2.65
C ASN A 629 32.60 -19.88 -2.59
N GLU A 630 31.89 -19.38 -3.60
CA GLU A 630 30.42 -19.40 -3.63
C GLU A 630 29.82 -20.81 -3.58
N ASN A 631 30.59 -21.84 -3.97
CA ASN A 631 30.20 -23.26 -3.93
C ASN A 631 30.67 -24.00 -2.68
N PHE A 632 31.15 -23.28 -1.66
CA PHE A 632 31.65 -23.89 -0.43
C PHE A 632 30.54 -24.57 0.38
N TRP A 633 29.35 -23.98 0.40
CA TRP A 633 28.25 -24.42 1.23
C TRP A 633 27.45 -25.53 0.56
N ASN A 634 27.36 -26.69 1.19
CA ASN A 634 26.63 -27.83 0.66
C ASN A 634 25.62 -28.34 1.68
N LEU A 635 24.40 -28.66 1.24
CA LEU A 635 23.41 -29.39 2.01
C LEU A 635 23.20 -30.73 1.31
N GLY A 636 23.93 -31.74 1.77
CA GLY A 636 24.09 -32.98 1.02
C GLY A 636 24.82 -32.75 -0.31
N ASN A 637 24.20 -33.15 -1.42
CA ASN A 637 24.75 -32.96 -2.76
C ASN A 637 24.38 -31.61 -3.40
N SER A 638 23.62 -30.77 -2.70
CA SER A 638 23.12 -29.50 -3.22
C SER A 638 23.90 -28.31 -2.67
N VAL A 639 24.34 -27.41 -3.53
CA VAL A 639 25.00 -26.16 -3.11
C VAL A 639 23.96 -25.21 -2.51
N LEU A 640 24.25 -24.68 -1.31
CA LEU A 640 23.42 -23.66 -0.65
C LEU A 640 23.76 -22.27 -1.17
N PRO A 641 22.75 -21.42 -1.48
CA PRO A 641 23.01 -20.06 -1.90
C PRO A 641 23.57 -19.22 -0.75
N THR A 642 24.64 -18.48 -1.02
CA THR A 642 25.09 -17.40 -0.13
C THR A 642 24.24 -16.17 -0.42
N SER A 643 23.60 -15.61 0.61
CA SER A 643 22.85 -14.37 0.50
C SER A 643 23.38 -13.35 1.48
N ASN A 644 23.48 -12.11 1.02
CA ASN A 644 23.78 -10.94 1.83
C ASN A 644 22.54 -10.43 2.60
N LYS A 645 21.35 -10.99 2.34
CA LYS A 645 20.12 -10.73 3.10
C LYS A 645 19.19 -11.94 3.12
N ALA A 646 18.70 -12.34 4.30
CA ALA A 646 17.59 -13.28 4.42
C ALA A 646 16.60 -12.86 5.49
N THR A 647 15.34 -13.26 5.35
CA THR A 647 14.31 -12.99 6.36
C THR A 647 14.04 -14.25 7.13
N HIS A 648 14.29 -14.22 8.44
CA HIS A 648 14.06 -15.34 9.35
C HIS A 648 13.07 -14.89 10.43
N ILE A 649 11.92 -15.56 10.54
CA ILE A 649 10.83 -15.22 11.47
C ILE A 649 10.45 -13.72 11.34
N GLY A 650 10.35 -13.24 10.09
CA GLY A 650 10.01 -11.84 9.78
C GLY A 650 11.06 -10.79 10.15
N ILE A 651 12.26 -11.20 10.58
CA ILE A 651 13.42 -10.32 10.81
C ILE A 651 14.40 -10.49 9.66
N CYS A 652 14.73 -9.40 8.98
CA CYS A 652 15.78 -9.40 7.97
C CYS A 652 17.16 -9.41 8.66
N ARG A 653 17.91 -10.47 8.41
CA ARG A 653 19.34 -10.60 8.70
C ARG A 653 20.12 -10.20 7.47
N THR A 654 21.21 -9.47 7.66
CA THR A 654 22.10 -9.01 6.59
C THR A 654 23.55 -9.33 6.93
N ASP A 655 24.40 -9.34 5.92
CA ASP A 655 25.84 -9.60 6.06
C ASP A 655 26.58 -8.55 6.92
N ASP A 656 26.04 -7.35 7.05
CA ASP A 656 26.55 -6.28 7.90
C ASP A 656 25.93 -6.25 9.31
N ASP A 657 25.09 -7.25 9.64
CA ASP A 657 24.27 -7.34 10.87
C ASP A 657 23.46 -6.06 11.17
N SER A 658 23.14 -5.30 10.12
CA SER A 658 22.41 -4.05 10.25
C SER A 658 20.90 -4.30 10.38
N CYS A 659 20.32 -3.76 11.45
CA CYS A 659 18.87 -3.68 11.62
C CYS A 659 18.16 -2.83 10.54
N LYS A 660 18.90 -2.12 9.67
CA LYS A 660 18.34 -1.22 8.65
C LYS A 660 17.37 -1.93 7.72
N ALA A 661 17.73 -3.12 7.22
CA ALA A 661 16.87 -3.86 6.30
C ALA A 661 15.52 -4.24 6.94
N THR A 662 15.54 -4.67 8.21
CA THR A 662 14.32 -4.96 8.99
C THR A 662 13.48 -3.71 9.18
N ILE A 663 14.12 -2.58 9.53
CA ILE A 663 13.43 -1.30 9.74
C ILE A 663 12.78 -0.77 8.47
N ASP A 664 13.49 -0.78 7.36
CA ASP A 664 12.98 -0.28 6.08
C ASP A 664 11.76 -1.10 5.62
N GLU A 665 11.81 -2.41 5.81
CA GLU A 665 10.70 -3.32 5.51
C GLU A 665 9.50 -3.09 6.45
N ASN A 666 9.74 -2.97 7.75
CA ASN A 666 8.70 -2.65 8.74
C ASN A 666 8.04 -1.29 8.44
N LEU A 667 8.83 -0.26 8.11
CA LEU A 667 8.33 1.06 7.74
C LEU A 667 7.54 1.03 6.43
N LYS A 668 7.93 0.21 5.45
CA LYS A 668 7.17 -0.01 4.21
C LYS A 668 5.81 -0.64 4.51
N LYS A 669 5.78 -1.72 5.31
CA LYS A 669 4.54 -2.41 5.73
C LYS A 669 3.63 -1.50 6.57
N ALA A 670 4.21 -0.74 7.51
CA ALA A 670 3.48 0.21 8.35
C ALA A 670 2.85 1.34 7.54
N ARG A 671 3.57 1.92 6.56
CA ARG A 671 3.04 2.93 5.64
C ARG A 671 1.87 2.40 4.80
N ARG A 672 2.03 1.24 4.17
CA ARG A 672 0.95 0.59 3.39
C ARG A 672 -0.28 0.36 4.26
N THR A 673 -0.08 -0.08 5.50
CA THR A 673 -1.18 -0.28 6.47
C THR A 673 -1.86 1.03 6.82
N LEU A 674 -1.11 2.11 7.12
CA LEU A 674 -1.67 3.44 7.37
C LEU A 674 -2.51 3.93 6.19
N TYR A 675 -2.00 3.84 4.95
CA TYR A 675 -2.72 4.27 3.75
C TYR A 675 -4.00 3.45 3.52
N SER A 676 -3.95 2.12 3.75
CA SER A 676 -5.15 1.26 3.67
C SER A 676 -6.26 1.64 4.66
N LEU A 677 -5.90 2.35 5.74
CA LEU A 677 -6.82 2.79 6.79
C LEU A 677 -7.32 4.23 6.57
N MET A 678 -6.82 4.97 5.58
CA MET A 678 -7.27 6.33 5.30
C MET A 678 -8.74 6.38 4.85
N GLY A 679 -9.23 5.37 4.12
CA GLY A 679 -10.66 5.27 3.77
C GLY A 679 -11.58 5.26 4.99
N VAL A 680 -11.06 4.77 6.12
CA VAL A 680 -11.73 4.69 7.42
C VAL A 680 -11.75 6.02 8.20
N GLY A 681 -11.12 7.06 7.66
CA GLY A 681 -10.96 8.32 8.36
C GLY A 681 -9.64 8.45 9.12
N LEU A 682 -8.68 7.54 8.94
CA LEU A 682 -7.34 7.64 9.56
C LEU A 682 -6.45 8.66 8.82
N TYR A 683 -6.95 9.88 8.66
CA TYR A 683 -6.24 11.03 8.13
C TYR A 683 -6.55 12.25 9.02
N GLY A 684 -5.64 13.23 9.09
CA GLY A 684 -5.77 14.31 10.06
C GLY A 684 -7.01 15.19 9.87
N GLU A 685 -7.07 15.94 8.76
CA GLU A 685 -8.11 16.96 8.57
C GLU A 685 -9.40 16.32 8.07
N ASN A 686 -10.49 16.37 8.85
CA ASN A 686 -11.81 15.74 8.57
C ASN A 686 -11.84 14.20 8.74
N GLY A 687 -10.92 13.64 9.52
CA GLY A 687 -10.90 12.21 9.86
C GLY A 687 -11.55 11.86 11.19
N LEU A 688 -11.06 10.78 11.79
CA LEU A 688 -11.44 10.33 13.13
C LEU A 688 -10.88 11.29 14.19
N ASP A 689 -11.48 11.28 15.39
CA ASP A 689 -10.89 12.01 16.51
C ASP A 689 -9.47 11.49 16.84
N PRO A 690 -8.59 12.33 17.41
CA PRO A 690 -7.22 11.95 17.74
C PRO A 690 -7.11 10.70 18.61
N GLN A 691 -7.96 10.54 19.64
CA GLN A 691 -7.91 9.40 20.55
C GLN A 691 -8.23 8.09 19.81
N THR A 692 -9.25 8.09 18.97
CA THR A 692 -9.56 6.94 18.10
C THR A 692 -8.43 6.67 17.11
N SER A 693 -7.85 7.71 16.51
CA SER A 693 -6.70 7.58 15.59
C SER A 693 -5.48 6.94 16.27
N MET A 694 -5.16 7.33 17.51
CA MET A 694 -4.07 6.73 18.29
C MET A 694 -4.38 5.28 18.67
N SER A 695 -5.64 4.96 19.00
CA SER A 695 -6.09 3.58 19.26
C SER A 695 -5.88 2.66 18.04
N ILE A 696 -6.25 3.14 16.84
CA ILE A 696 -6.03 2.41 15.58
C ILE A 696 -4.53 2.26 15.30
N MET A 697 -3.75 3.33 15.50
CA MET A 697 -2.31 3.29 15.29
C MET A 697 -1.63 2.26 16.21
N ASN A 698 -1.93 2.28 17.51
CA ASN A 698 -1.44 1.31 18.49
C ASN A 698 -1.82 -0.13 18.15
N THR A 699 -2.98 -0.33 17.54
CA THR A 699 -3.47 -1.68 17.23
C THR A 699 -2.88 -2.24 15.94
N TYR A 700 -2.78 -1.42 14.89
CA TYR A 700 -2.49 -1.91 13.54
C TYR A 700 -1.13 -1.49 12.98
N ILE A 701 -0.59 -0.35 13.41
CA ILE A 701 0.62 0.24 12.81
C ILE A 701 1.83 -0.02 13.68
N ILE A 702 1.73 0.25 14.99
CA ILE A 702 2.83 0.06 15.95
C ILE A 702 3.36 -1.37 15.99
N PRO A 703 2.51 -2.42 16.01
CA PRO A 703 3.02 -3.80 16.06
C PRO A 703 3.85 -4.16 14.84
N ILE A 704 3.47 -3.65 13.65
CA ILE A 704 4.20 -3.86 12.40
C ILE A 704 5.51 -3.06 12.41
N MET A 705 5.44 -1.80 12.84
CA MET A 705 6.58 -0.88 12.81
C MET A 705 7.72 -1.35 13.74
N PHE A 706 7.39 -1.94 14.89
CA PHE A 706 8.37 -2.37 15.90
C PHE A 706 8.52 -3.89 16.02
N TYR A 707 8.06 -4.65 15.02
CA TYR A 707 8.23 -6.10 15.01
C TYR A 707 9.72 -6.48 14.97
N GLY A 708 10.15 -7.35 15.88
CA GLY A 708 11.53 -7.87 15.95
C GLY A 708 12.59 -6.89 16.50
N LEU A 709 12.23 -5.64 16.79
CA LEU A 709 13.20 -4.63 17.26
C LEU A 709 13.63 -4.84 18.72
N GLU A 710 12.90 -5.64 19.48
CA GLU A 710 13.34 -6.18 20.77
C GLU A 710 14.60 -7.06 20.67
N ILE A 711 14.90 -7.60 19.48
CA ILE A 711 16.04 -8.49 19.23
C ILE A 711 17.16 -7.73 18.50
N VAL A 712 16.87 -7.08 17.37
CA VAL A 712 17.90 -6.45 16.49
C VAL A 712 18.34 -5.05 16.91
N ILE A 713 17.77 -4.49 17.99
CA ILE A 713 18.11 -3.21 18.64
C ILE A 713 18.62 -2.12 17.69
N PRO A 714 17.75 -1.21 17.22
CA PRO A 714 18.19 -0.08 16.41
C PRO A 714 19.06 0.91 17.20
N ARG A 715 20.15 1.37 16.58
CA ARG A 715 21.04 2.43 17.10
C ARG A 715 21.31 3.51 16.04
N GLY A 716 21.75 4.69 16.48
CA GLY A 716 22.19 5.77 15.61
C GLY A 716 21.15 6.15 14.54
N ARG A 717 21.58 6.17 13.27
CA ARG A 717 20.74 6.55 12.12
C ARG A 717 19.50 5.66 11.95
N CYS A 718 19.57 4.38 12.31
CA CYS A 718 18.43 3.46 12.22
C CYS A 718 17.31 3.86 13.19
N LEU A 719 17.68 4.16 14.44
CA LEU A 719 16.71 4.64 15.44
C LEU A 719 16.14 6.00 15.05
N GLU A 720 16.97 6.91 14.52
CA GLU A 720 16.50 8.23 14.08
C GLU A 720 15.52 8.13 12.89
N THR A 721 15.77 7.23 11.94
CA THR A 721 14.86 6.97 10.81
C THR A 721 13.48 6.52 11.28
N LEU A 722 13.42 5.60 12.25
CA LEU A 722 12.17 5.20 12.89
C LEU A 722 11.50 6.37 13.61
N ASN A 723 12.25 7.16 14.38
CA ASN A 723 11.75 8.32 15.10
C ASN A 723 11.13 9.38 14.18
N ILE A 724 11.82 9.74 13.10
CA ILE A 724 11.33 10.70 12.10
C ILE A 724 10.02 10.20 11.50
N GLN A 725 9.97 8.94 11.07
CA GLN A 725 8.79 8.38 10.42
C GLN A 725 7.61 8.23 11.40
N PHE A 726 7.88 7.83 12.64
CA PHE A 726 6.87 7.77 13.71
C PHE A 726 6.27 9.14 14.01
N LYS A 727 7.12 10.15 14.22
CA LYS A 727 6.70 11.54 14.42
C LYS A 727 5.92 12.08 13.22
N LYS A 728 6.30 11.72 11.99
CA LYS A 728 5.56 12.09 10.78
C LYS A 728 4.14 11.53 10.79
N PHE A 729 3.95 10.27 11.20
CA PHE A 729 2.61 9.70 11.36
C PHE A 729 1.79 10.44 12.41
N LEU A 730 2.37 10.70 13.60
CA LEU A 730 1.65 11.42 14.66
C LEU A 730 1.27 12.85 14.23
N LYS A 731 2.19 13.59 13.60
CA LYS A 731 1.92 14.94 13.06
C LYS A 731 0.81 14.90 12.02
N GLN A 732 0.81 13.90 11.13
CA GLN A 732 -0.24 13.72 10.13
C GLN A 732 -1.61 13.45 10.76
N LEU A 733 -1.69 12.54 11.73
CA LEU A 733 -2.95 12.19 12.41
C LEU A 733 -3.49 13.36 13.25
N LEU A 734 -2.61 14.19 13.80
CA LEU A 734 -2.99 15.40 14.55
C LEU A 734 -3.19 16.63 13.67
N SER A 735 -3.02 16.53 12.35
CA SER A 735 -3.02 17.67 11.42
C SER A 735 -2.02 18.78 11.75
N LEU A 736 -0.89 18.41 12.35
CA LEU A 736 0.16 19.33 12.79
C LEU A 736 1.27 19.48 11.73
N PRO A 737 1.84 20.68 11.55
CA PRO A 737 2.98 20.90 10.66
C PRO A 737 4.23 20.11 11.07
N LYS A 738 5.11 19.84 10.10
CA LYS A 738 6.43 19.20 10.35
C LYS A 738 7.31 19.98 11.33
N THR A 739 7.10 21.29 11.47
CA THR A 739 7.89 22.17 12.35
C THR A 739 7.48 22.14 13.81
N VAL A 740 6.36 21.48 14.17
CA VAL A 740 5.94 21.39 15.57
C VAL A 740 6.99 20.66 16.40
N ALA A 741 7.27 21.24 17.58
CA ALA A 741 8.20 20.71 18.56
C ALA A 741 7.84 19.26 18.95
N ASP A 742 8.82 18.38 18.93
CA ASP A 742 8.64 16.96 19.22
C ASP A 742 7.96 16.66 20.58
N PRO A 743 8.32 17.31 21.71
CA PRO A 743 7.64 17.05 22.98
C PRO A 743 6.13 17.33 22.90
N ALA A 744 5.69 18.34 22.15
CA ALA A 744 4.26 18.64 22.01
C ALA A 744 3.47 17.50 21.36
N ILE A 745 4.08 16.80 20.39
CA ILE A 745 3.42 15.68 19.70
C ILE A 745 3.18 14.55 20.68
N TYR A 746 4.16 14.21 21.50
CA TYR A 746 4.03 13.15 22.50
C TYR A 746 3.03 13.52 23.58
N MET A 747 3.06 14.76 24.07
CA MET A 747 2.06 15.27 25.02
C MET A 747 0.64 15.19 24.44
N ILE A 748 0.43 15.69 23.22
CA ILE A 748 -0.88 15.73 22.56
C ILE A 748 -1.42 14.34 22.24
N SER A 749 -0.58 13.46 21.69
CA SER A 749 -1.00 12.09 21.31
C SER A 749 -1.07 11.11 22.48
N GLY A 750 -0.40 11.41 23.60
CA GLY A 750 -0.19 10.43 24.66
C GLY A 750 0.74 9.28 24.26
N MET A 751 1.45 9.37 23.15
CA MET A 751 2.28 8.27 22.65
C MET A 751 3.69 8.33 23.25
N LEU A 752 4.21 7.18 23.63
CA LEU A 752 5.61 7.04 24.05
C LEU A 752 6.57 7.23 22.85
N PRO A 753 7.76 7.84 23.05
CA PRO A 753 8.80 7.90 22.01
C PRO A 753 9.21 6.51 21.52
N VAL A 754 9.75 6.41 20.29
CA VAL A 754 10.15 5.12 19.69
C VAL A 754 11.10 4.34 20.60
N GLU A 755 12.10 5.02 21.14
CA GLU A 755 13.07 4.42 22.07
C GLU A 755 12.37 3.79 23.28
N ALA A 756 11.42 4.50 23.90
CA ALA A 756 10.64 4.00 25.02
C ALA A 756 9.81 2.75 24.65
N GLN A 757 9.20 2.74 23.46
CA GLN A 757 8.39 1.62 23.00
C GLN A 757 9.24 0.37 22.73
N ILE A 758 10.45 0.54 22.19
CA ILE A 758 11.41 -0.54 21.99
C ILE A 758 11.92 -1.04 23.35
N ASP A 759 12.28 -0.15 24.26
CA ASP A 759 12.72 -0.52 25.62
C ASP A 759 11.66 -1.35 26.35
N VAL A 760 10.38 -0.95 26.28
CA VAL A 760 9.27 -1.73 26.86
C VAL A 760 9.17 -3.13 26.24
N LYS A 761 9.41 -3.27 24.93
CA LYS A 761 9.42 -4.58 24.26
C LYS A 761 10.61 -5.44 24.69
N ILE A 762 11.80 -4.85 24.80
CA ILE A 762 13.02 -5.52 25.32
C ILE A 762 12.79 -6.01 26.75
N LEU A 763 12.27 -5.14 27.62
CA LEU A 763 11.97 -5.49 29.01
C LEU A 763 10.85 -6.53 29.10
N THR A 764 9.84 -6.48 28.23
CA THR A 764 8.78 -7.50 28.18
C THR A 764 9.34 -8.86 27.74
N PHE A 765 10.23 -8.87 26.74
CA PHE A 765 10.92 -10.06 26.27
C PHE A 765 11.79 -10.66 27.38
N TYR A 766 12.61 -9.84 28.05
CA TYR A 766 13.43 -10.29 29.17
C TYR A 766 12.59 -10.87 30.32
N GLY A 767 11.47 -10.22 30.68
CA GLY A 767 10.60 -10.76 31.72
C GLY A 767 10.02 -12.12 31.38
N ASN A 768 9.83 -12.45 30.09
CA ASN A 768 9.42 -13.79 29.70
C ASN A 768 10.55 -14.79 29.96
N ILE A 769 11.81 -14.43 29.66
CA ILE A 769 12.99 -15.25 29.96
C ILE A 769 13.10 -15.53 31.46
N THR A 770 12.93 -14.51 32.31
CA THR A 770 13.08 -14.71 33.77
C THR A 770 12.07 -15.68 34.37
N ARG A 771 10.90 -15.83 33.75
CA ARG A 771 9.85 -16.77 34.19
C ARG A 771 9.98 -18.17 33.59
N GLN A 772 10.94 -18.40 32.70
CA GLN A 772 11.23 -19.75 32.21
C GLN A 772 11.93 -20.57 33.31
N GLY A 773 11.84 -21.89 33.23
CA GLY A 773 12.56 -22.78 34.14
C GLY A 773 14.07 -22.67 33.96
N LYS A 774 14.85 -22.95 35.02
CA LYS A 774 16.33 -22.93 34.98
C LYS A 774 16.94 -23.87 33.94
N ASN A 775 16.19 -24.88 33.51
CA ASN A 775 16.61 -25.84 32.50
C ASN A 775 16.39 -25.31 31.06
N SER A 776 15.70 -24.18 30.89
CA SER A 776 15.54 -23.56 29.56
C SER A 776 16.86 -22.93 29.10
N ILE A 777 17.13 -23.05 27.81
CA ILE A 777 18.35 -22.53 27.19
C ILE A 777 18.40 -21.00 27.33
N GLU A 778 17.26 -20.32 27.20
CA GLU A 778 17.16 -18.86 27.30
C GLU A 778 17.53 -18.37 28.70
N TRP A 779 17.09 -19.08 29.75
CA TRP A 779 17.41 -18.74 31.13
C TRP A 779 18.91 -18.94 31.40
N GLN A 780 19.47 -20.09 30.99
CA GLN A 780 20.90 -20.39 31.17
C GLN A 780 21.80 -19.41 30.40
N LEU A 781 21.41 -19.05 29.18
CA LEU A 781 22.08 -18.03 28.39
C LEU A 781 22.00 -16.67 29.08
N ALA A 782 20.85 -16.29 29.62
CA ALA A 782 20.71 -15.04 30.36
C ALA A 782 21.60 -15.01 31.60
N GLU A 783 21.61 -16.07 32.40
CA GLU A 783 22.47 -16.19 33.58
C GLU A 783 23.95 -16.06 33.19
N ARG A 784 24.41 -16.86 32.22
CA ARG A 784 25.78 -16.82 31.73
C ARG A 784 26.16 -15.44 31.20
N GLN A 785 25.35 -14.85 30.32
CA GLN A 785 25.68 -13.57 29.71
C GLN A 785 25.66 -12.43 30.72
N LEU A 786 24.74 -12.44 31.69
CA LEU A 786 24.72 -11.43 32.75
C LEU A 786 25.93 -11.54 33.67
N ASN A 787 26.46 -12.74 33.92
CA ASN A 787 27.65 -12.95 34.74
C ASN A 787 28.96 -12.63 33.99
N VAL A 788 29.03 -12.92 32.69
CA VAL A 788 30.26 -12.80 31.91
C VAL A 788 30.43 -11.41 31.27
N LYS A 789 29.34 -10.79 30.81
CA LYS A 789 29.43 -9.56 30.00
C LYS A 789 29.36 -8.31 30.86
N SER A 790 30.39 -7.45 30.74
CA SER A 790 30.39 -6.12 31.36
C SER A 790 29.35 -5.19 30.69
N ILE A 791 28.96 -4.11 31.37
CA ILE A 791 28.02 -3.12 30.83
C ILE A 791 28.53 -2.44 29.55
N ASN A 792 29.85 -2.41 29.34
CA ASN A 792 30.48 -1.81 28.17
C ASN A 792 30.59 -2.76 26.98
N SER A 793 30.29 -4.05 27.15
CA SER A 793 30.37 -5.01 26.05
C SER A 793 29.30 -4.76 24.98
N ASN A 794 29.60 -5.15 23.73
CA ASN A 794 28.65 -5.13 22.63
C ASN A 794 27.73 -6.36 22.65
N SER A 795 26.95 -6.52 23.71
CA SER A 795 25.96 -7.60 23.83
C SER A 795 24.55 -7.07 24.06
N TRP A 796 23.55 -7.89 23.75
CA TRP A 796 22.15 -7.60 24.06
C TRP A 796 21.93 -7.42 25.57
N PHE A 797 22.56 -8.24 26.41
CA PHE A 797 22.45 -8.17 27.87
C PHE A 797 23.18 -6.94 28.48
N SER A 798 24.24 -6.45 27.84
CA SER A 798 24.88 -5.19 28.22
C SER A 798 23.96 -3.99 27.94
N LEU A 799 23.22 -4.01 26.82
CA LEU A 799 22.18 -3.01 26.59
C LEU A 799 21.06 -3.15 27.62
N LEU A 800 20.62 -4.37 27.92
CA LEU A 800 19.61 -4.60 28.94
C LEU A 800 20.02 -3.96 30.27
N ARG A 801 21.26 -4.18 30.75
CA ARG A 801 21.80 -3.51 31.94
C ARG A 801 21.72 -1.98 31.84
N LYS A 802 22.04 -1.39 30.68
CA LYS A 802 21.90 0.07 30.45
C LYS A 802 20.45 0.53 30.52
N ILE A 803 19.51 -0.23 29.97
CA ILE A 803 18.07 0.06 30.02
C ILE A 803 17.58 0.01 31.48
N PHE A 804 18.00 -1.01 32.23
CA PHE A 804 17.67 -1.14 33.65
C PHE A 804 18.19 0.05 34.47
N LEU A 805 19.45 0.44 34.26
CA LEU A 805 20.04 1.62 34.89
C LEU A 805 19.29 2.91 34.51
N LYS A 806 18.97 3.09 33.22
CA LYS A 806 18.22 4.24 32.69
C LYS A 806 16.86 4.42 33.36
N TYR A 807 16.18 3.32 33.70
CA TYR A 807 14.85 3.35 34.32
C TYR A 807 14.86 3.08 35.82
N GLU A 808 16.03 3.08 36.46
CA GLU A 808 16.17 2.80 37.91
C GLU A 808 15.46 1.49 38.32
N LEU A 809 15.65 0.44 37.52
CA LEU A 809 15.22 -0.92 37.82
C LEU A 809 16.35 -1.68 38.52
N ASN A 810 16.00 -2.67 39.35
CA ASN A 810 17.00 -3.51 40.04
C ASN A 810 17.85 -4.31 39.05
N ASP A 811 19.06 -4.71 39.41
CA ASP A 811 19.95 -5.42 38.47
C ASP A 811 19.21 -6.61 37.80
N PRO A 812 19.30 -6.77 36.45
CA PRO A 812 18.57 -7.82 35.74
C PRO A 812 18.82 -9.22 36.30
N ALA A 813 20.01 -9.51 36.85
CA ALA A 813 20.30 -10.80 37.47
C ALA A 813 19.43 -11.08 38.70
N GLN A 814 19.03 -10.05 39.46
CA GLN A 814 18.13 -10.23 40.62
C GLN A 814 16.75 -10.74 40.20
N TYR A 815 16.21 -10.24 39.08
CA TYR A 815 14.93 -10.72 38.56
C TYR A 815 15.03 -12.10 37.90
N LEU A 816 16.23 -12.54 37.50
CA LEU A 816 16.46 -13.88 36.99
C LEU A 816 16.44 -14.91 38.12
N VAL A 817 17.03 -14.56 39.27
CA VAL A 817 17.04 -15.38 40.49
C VAL A 817 15.67 -15.38 41.17
N ASN A 818 15.03 -14.20 41.27
CA ASN A 818 13.74 -14.00 41.94
C ASN A 818 12.70 -13.44 40.95
N PRO A 819 12.15 -14.28 40.05
CA PRO A 819 11.19 -13.82 39.06
C PRO A 819 9.88 -13.37 39.70
N ILE A 820 9.37 -12.22 39.26
CA ILE A 820 8.06 -11.71 39.68
C ILE A 820 6.98 -12.08 38.68
N SER A 821 5.72 -12.05 39.13
CA SER A 821 4.57 -12.36 38.27
C SER A 821 4.49 -11.42 37.07
N LYS A 822 3.90 -11.91 35.96
CA LYS A 822 3.71 -11.12 34.74
C LYS A 822 2.99 -9.79 34.99
N TYR A 823 2.02 -9.77 35.92
CA TYR A 823 1.29 -8.56 36.30
C TYR A 823 2.18 -7.57 37.04
N GLN A 824 2.93 -8.01 38.05
CA GLN A 824 3.88 -7.18 38.80
C GLN A 824 4.95 -6.61 37.86
N TRP A 825 5.53 -7.46 36.99
CA TRP A 825 6.51 -7.07 35.97
C TRP A 825 5.99 -5.95 35.07
N LYS A 826 4.80 -6.14 34.49
CA LYS A 826 4.19 -5.14 33.61
C LYS A 826 3.93 -3.83 34.34
N ARG A 827 3.42 -3.89 35.58
CA ARG A 827 3.14 -2.70 36.39
C ARG A 827 4.41 -1.92 36.71
N GLU A 828 5.47 -2.62 37.14
CA GLU A 828 6.76 -2.03 37.50
C GLU A 828 7.43 -1.35 36.30
N ILE A 829 7.58 -2.07 35.18
CA ILE A 829 8.18 -1.51 33.96
C ILE A 829 7.36 -0.35 33.42
N THR A 830 6.03 -0.51 33.34
CA THR A 830 5.17 0.56 32.81
C THR A 830 5.33 1.81 33.68
N SER A 831 5.30 1.68 35.00
CA SER A 831 5.47 2.80 35.92
C SER A 831 6.82 3.48 35.77
N LYS A 832 7.92 2.71 35.80
CA LYS A 832 9.29 3.24 35.73
C LYS A 832 9.63 3.90 34.39
N VAL A 833 9.27 3.24 33.28
CA VAL A 833 9.47 3.79 31.93
C VAL A 833 8.63 5.04 31.71
N GLN A 834 7.34 5.02 32.12
CA GLN A 834 6.48 6.18 31.97
C GLN A 834 6.97 7.36 32.82
N LYS A 835 7.35 7.14 34.09
CA LYS A 835 7.89 8.19 34.95
C LYS A 835 9.09 8.90 34.29
N PHE A 836 10.09 8.14 33.87
CA PHE A 836 11.29 8.68 33.21
C PHE A 836 10.93 9.53 31.97
N TRP A 837 10.09 8.99 31.08
CA TRP A 837 9.75 9.70 29.84
C TRP A 837 8.79 10.86 30.06
N ILE A 838 7.94 10.82 31.09
CA ILE A 838 7.13 11.96 31.49
C ILE A 838 8.04 13.11 31.90
N GLU A 839 8.94 12.87 32.85
CA GLU A 839 9.87 13.90 33.32
C GLU A 839 10.74 14.45 32.17
N LYS A 840 11.29 13.56 31.33
CA LYS A 840 12.13 13.95 30.18
C LYS A 840 11.35 14.79 29.16
N ILE A 841 10.15 14.39 28.76
CA ILE A 841 9.35 15.13 27.77
C ILE A 841 8.89 16.47 28.34
N LEU A 842 8.45 16.52 29.59
CA LEU A 842 8.02 17.76 30.22
C LEU A 842 9.18 18.75 30.38
N ASN A 843 10.37 18.27 30.75
CA ASN A 843 11.57 19.11 30.82
C ASN A 843 11.99 19.62 29.43
N GLN A 844 11.91 18.78 28.40
CA GLN A 844 12.13 19.23 27.02
C GLN A 844 11.10 20.27 26.58
N ALA A 845 9.81 20.09 26.92
CA ALA A 845 8.74 21.01 26.56
C ALA A 845 8.96 22.43 27.11
N LYS A 846 9.49 22.55 28.34
CA LYS A 846 9.82 23.84 28.98
C LYS A 846 10.84 24.67 28.18
N LEU A 847 11.67 24.03 27.35
CA LEU A 847 12.67 24.72 26.53
C LEU A 847 12.06 25.41 25.29
N TYR A 848 10.80 25.12 24.95
CA TYR A 848 10.15 25.66 23.76
C TYR A 848 9.16 26.77 24.14
N THR A 849 9.52 28.01 23.84
CA THR A 849 8.64 29.19 24.04
C THR A 849 7.34 29.11 23.23
N SER A 850 7.33 28.35 22.12
CA SER A 850 6.13 28.09 21.31
C SER A 850 5.08 27.25 22.04
N LEU A 851 5.45 26.54 23.11
CA LEU A 851 4.57 25.70 23.91
C LEU A 851 4.11 26.38 25.21
N ARG A 852 4.40 27.67 25.39
CA ARG A 852 4.07 28.41 26.63
C ARG A 852 2.59 28.39 27.01
N TYR A 853 1.70 28.18 26.04
CA TYR A 853 0.25 28.11 26.25
C TYR A 853 -0.31 26.69 26.28
N LEU A 854 0.51 25.66 26.00
CA LEU A 854 0.09 24.28 26.11
C LEU A 854 0.37 23.81 27.54
N SER A 855 -0.66 23.34 28.23
CA SER A 855 -0.50 22.78 29.56
C SER A 855 0.47 21.59 29.51
N LEU A 856 1.40 21.56 30.46
CA LEU A 856 2.47 20.57 30.51
C LEU A 856 1.96 19.28 31.15
N ILE A 857 0.90 18.72 30.55
CA ILE A 857 0.26 17.46 30.94
C ILE A 857 0.67 16.39 29.94
N TYR A 858 1.22 15.29 30.44
CA TYR A 858 1.53 14.14 29.62
C TYR A 858 1.15 12.85 30.33
N LYS A 859 0.21 12.12 29.73
CA LYS A 859 -0.29 10.83 30.24
C LYS A 859 -0.14 9.77 29.16
N PRO A 860 0.93 8.95 29.19
CA PRO A 860 1.12 7.90 28.21
C PRO A 860 -0.11 6.98 28.08
N GLY A 861 -0.57 6.76 26.85
CA GLY A 861 -1.79 6.02 26.50
C GLY A 861 -3.07 6.86 26.41
N GLN A 862 -3.02 8.15 26.76
CA GLN A 862 -4.16 9.06 26.69
C GLN A 862 -3.77 10.34 25.94
N CYS A 863 -4.54 10.69 24.90
CA CYS A 863 -4.37 11.98 24.24
C CYS A 863 -4.61 13.13 25.23
N HIS A 864 -3.92 14.23 25.00
CA HIS A 864 -4.11 15.45 25.76
C HIS A 864 -5.58 15.89 25.70
N PRO A 865 -6.18 16.38 26.79
CA PRO A 865 -7.59 16.75 26.82
C PRO A 865 -8.01 17.75 25.71
N ILE A 866 -7.11 18.66 25.31
CA ILE A 866 -7.32 19.60 24.18
C ILE A 866 -7.55 18.89 22.82
N ALA A 867 -7.09 17.64 22.67
CA ALA A 867 -7.27 16.81 21.49
C ALA A 867 -8.45 15.83 21.62
N ASN A 868 -9.10 15.75 22.79
CA ASN A 868 -10.19 14.83 23.05
C ASN A 868 -11.55 15.52 22.90
N THR A 869 -12.48 14.94 22.14
CA THR A 869 -13.87 15.41 22.12
C THR A 869 -14.75 14.41 22.87
N ASN A 870 -15.62 14.92 23.73
CA ASN A 870 -16.67 14.10 24.37
C ASN A 870 -17.87 13.89 23.44
N THR A 871 -17.89 14.57 22.29
CA THR A 871 -18.94 14.43 21.29
C THR A 871 -18.39 13.80 20.02
N MET A 872 -19.20 12.98 19.35
CA MET A 872 -18.88 12.42 18.03
C MET A 872 -19.23 13.37 16.89
N ASN A 873 -19.50 14.64 17.22
CA ASN A 873 -19.89 15.62 16.24
C ASN A 873 -18.71 15.91 15.31
N SER A 874 -18.86 15.59 14.03
CA SER A 874 -17.86 15.86 12.99
C SER A 874 -17.40 17.32 12.98
N ARG A 875 -18.29 18.27 13.29
CA ARG A 875 -17.93 19.69 13.39
C ARG A 875 -16.94 19.96 14.54
N GLU A 876 -17.08 19.28 15.67
CA GLU A 876 -16.12 19.41 16.78
C GLU A 876 -14.75 18.86 16.43
N ILE A 877 -14.70 17.72 15.72
CA ILE A 877 -13.45 17.10 15.28
C ILE A 877 -12.68 18.02 14.34
N ILE A 878 -13.38 18.66 13.39
CA ILE A 878 -12.79 19.60 12.43
C ILE A 878 -12.19 20.84 13.12
N ARG A 879 -12.68 21.21 14.32
CA ARG A 879 -12.17 22.34 15.09
C ARG A 879 -10.84 22.05 15.79
N ILE A 880 -10.56 20.77 16.13
CA ILE A 880 -9.38 20.36 16.90
C ILE A 880 -8.06 20.77 16.21
N PRO A 881 -7.82 20.50 14.90
CA PRO A 881 -6.59 20.91 14.22
C PRO A 881 -6.22 22.39 14.37
N THR A 882 -7.19 23.29 14.27
CA THR A 882 -6.96 24.73 14.40
C THR A 882 -6.51 25.06 15.82
N LYS A 883 -7.18 24.49 16.83
CA LYS A 883 -6.82 24.69 18.23
C LYS A 883 -5.44 24.12 18.56
N LEU A 884 -5.11 22.93 18.07
CA LEU A 884 -3.78 22.33 18.26
C LEU A 884 -2.67 23.16 17.61
N LYS A 885 -2.91 23.72 16.41
CA LYS A 885 -1.94 24.61 15.76
C LYS A 885 -1.69 25.88 16.58
N ILE A 886 -2.73 26.45 17.17
CA ILE A 886 -2.63 27.61 18.06
C ILE A 886 -1.84 27.26 19.34
N ALA A 887 -2.23 26.19 20.03
CA ALA A 887 -1.61 25.77 21.29
C ALA A 887 -0.13 25.38 21.15
N THR A 888 0.27 24.89 19.97
CA THR A 888 1.67 24.52 19.67
C THR A 888 2.49 25.65 19.07
N GLY A 889 1.91 26.86 18.93
CA GLY A 889 2.58 27.99 18.29
C GLY A 889 2.87 27.80 16.80
N SER A 890 2.21 26.84 16.15
CA SER A 890 2.39 26.52 14.72
C SER A 890 1.32 27.16 13.81
N TYR A 891 0.38 27.90 14.39
CA TYR A 891 -0.57 28.71 13.64
C TYR A 891 0.11 29.93 13.01
N ILE A 892 -0.02 30.08 11.69
CA ILE A 892 0.77 31.05 10.91
C ILE A 892 0.11 32.44 10.91
N LEU A 893 0.56 33.31 11.82
CA LEU A 893 0.28 34.75 11.86
C LEU A 893 1.40 35.55 11.17
N GLN A 894 1.19 36.84 10.84
CA GLN A 894 2.22 37.68 10.20
C GLN A 894 3.49 37.77 11.06
N THR A 895 3.37 37.87 12.38
CA THR A 895 4.54 37.86 13.29
C THR A 895 5.37 36.59 13.17
N VAL A 896 4.72 35.44 12.97
CA VAL A 896 5.41 34.17 12.73
C VAL A 896 6.04 34.16 11.34
N ARG A 897 5.36 34.67 10.31
CA ARG A 897 5.89 34.75 8.94
C ARG A 897 7.10 35.66 8.83
N ALA A 898 7.05 36.84 9.44
CA ALA A 898 8.13 37.82 9.48
C ALA A 898 9.42 37.21 10.06
N LYS A 899 9.31 36.38 11.12
CA LYS A 899 10.45 35.64 11.70
C LYS A 899 11.08 34.62 10.75
N PHE A 900 10.30 34.01 9.84
CA PHE A 900 10.82 33.01 8.91
C PHE A 900 11.36 33.59 7.59
N LYS A 901 10.86 34.75 7.15
CA LYS A 901 11.24 35.39 5.88
C LYS A 901 12.12 36.63 6.13
N SER A 902 13.30 36.41 6.70
CA SER A 902 14.45 37.35 6.72
C SER A 902 14.08 38.85 6.55
N ASN A 903 13.32 39.39 7.52
CA ASN A 903 12.92 40.80 7.68
C ASN A 903 12.21 41.53 6.53
N THR A 904 11.79 40.85 5.45
CA THR A 904 11.11 41.53 4.32
C THR A 904 9.60 41.63 4.48
N GLU A 905 8.98 40.77 5.29
CA GLU A 905 7.54 40.84 5.57
C GLU A 905 7.26 41.62 6.87
N LEU A 906 6.38 42.62 6.78
CA LEU A 906 5.89 43.37 7.94
C LEU A 906 5.12 42.45 8.90
N SER A 907 5.38 42.57 10.21
CA SER A 907 4.67 41.85 11.28
C SER A 907 3.21 42.33 11.47
N ILE A 908 2.81 43.40 10.77
CA ILE A 908 1.51 44.06 10.86
C ILE A 908 0.37 43.13 10.42
N CYS A 909 -0.74 43.16 11.16
CA CYS A 909 -1.94 42.41 10.85
C CYS A 909 -2.57 42.85 9.55
N LYS A 910 -2.63 41.95 8.57
CA LYS A 910 -3.25 42.19 7.25
C LYS A 910 -4.78 42.37 7.30
N LEU A 911 -5.42 42.12 8.44
CA LEU A 911 -6.85 42.27 8.60
C LEU A 911 -7.25 43.70 8.99
N CYS A 912 -6.56 44.28 9.98
CA CYS A 912 -6.87 45.64 10.46
C CYS A 912 -5.83 46.67 10.02
N ASN A 913 -4.63 46.24 9.65
CA ASN A 913 -3.48 47.09 9.29
C ASN A 913 -3.01 48.06 10.40
N GLU A 914 -3.38 47.80 11.67
CA GLU A 914 -3.09 48.73 12.78
C GLU A 914 -1.91 48.30 13.66
N THR A 915 -1.82 47.02 14.03
CA THR A 915 -0.85 46.51 15.00
C THR A 915 -0.27 45.17 14.55
N GLU A 916 0.80 44.71 15.22
CA GLU A 916 1.41 43.42 14.91
C GLU A 916 0.42 42.25 15.09
N GLU A 917 0.39 41.32 14.14
CA GLU A 917 -0.46 40.12 14.20
C GLU A 917 0.11 39.09 15.19
N THR A 918 0.08 39.42 16.47
CA THR A 918 0.41 38.50 17.56
C THR A 918 -0.78 37.60 17.89
N LEU A 919 -0.55 36.54 18.68
CA LEU A 919 -1.62 35.67 19.12
C LEU A 919 -2.66 36.37 20.01
N PRO A 920 -2.27 37.22 21.01
CA PRO A 920 -3.22 38.08 21.72
C PRO A 920 -4.02 38.97 20.78
N HIS A 921 -3.38 39.60 19.79
CA HIS A 921 -4.08 40.43 18.81
C HIS A 921 -5.15 39.63 18.06
N PHE A 922 -4.76 38.50 17.48
CA PHE A 922 -5.66 37.64 16.71
C PHE A 922 -6.86 37.15 17.56
N LEU A 923 -6.61 36.67 18.78
CA LEU A 923 -7.65 36.06 19.60
C LEU A 923 -8.49 37.06 20.41
N LEU A 924 -7.94 38.24 20.76
CA LEU A 924 -8.57 39.13 21.74
C LEU A 924 -8.87 40.55 21.22
N THR A 925 -8.06 41.13 20.32
CA THR A 925 -8.16 42.59 20.05
C THR A 925 -8.23 43.00 18.57
N CYS A 926 -8.10 42.08 17.60
CA CYS A 926 -8.21 42.41 16.18
C CYS A 926 -9.60 42.96 15.81
N LYS A 927 -9.70 44.25 15.45
CA LYS A 927 -10.98 44.93 15.16
C LYS A 927 -11.79 44.24 14.06
N SER A 928 -11.13 43.79 12.99
CA SER A 928 -11.79 43.12 11.87
C SER A 928 -12.41 41.76 12.22
N LEU A 929 -12.17 41.24 13.43
CA LEU A 929 -12.70 39.98 13.93
C LEU A 929 -13.67 40.16 15.11
N GLU A 930 -13.98 41.41 15.49
CA GLU A 930 -14.75 41.74 16.69
C GLU A 930 -16.16 41.14 16.65
N ASP A 931 -16.86 41.27 15.52
CA ASP A 931 -18.25 40.81 15.35
C ASP A 931 -18.42 39.30 15.61
N ILE A 932 -17.41 38.51 15.24
CA ILE A 932 -17.40 37.06 15.48
C ILE A 932 -16.91 36.73 16.90
N ARG A 933 -15.93 37.50 17.40
CA ARG A 933 -15.30 37.25 18.70
C ARG A 933 -16.22 37.55 19.87
N LYS A 934 -16.77 38.78 19.90
CA LYS A 934 -17.41 39.35 21.09
C LYS A 934 -18.56 38.49 21.63
N PRO A 935 -19.53 38.02 20.81
CA PRO A 935 -20.63 37.20 21.33
C PRO A 935 -20.17 35.86 21.92
N ILE A 936 -19.15 35.24 21.31
CA ILE A 936 -18.62 33.94 21.77
C ILE A 936 -17.77 34.13 23.03
N LEU A 937 -17.03 35.24 23.12
CA LEU A 937 -16.17 35.55 24.25
C LEU A 937 -17.01 35.94 25.49
N GLU A 938 -18.07 36.73 25.33
CA GLU A 938 -19.02 37.03 26.41
C GLU A 938 -19.70 35.75 26.92
N ASP A 939 -20.19 34.89 26.02
CA ASP A 939 -20.75 33.58 26.36
C ASP A 939 -19.75 32.66 27.08
N LEU A 940 -18.47 32.72 26.69
CA LEU A 940 -17.39 31.99 27.36
C LEU A 940 -17.11 32.53 28.76
N ILE A 941 -17.01 33.86 28.92
CA ILE A 941 -16.74 34.52 30.20
C ILE A 941 -17.90 34.29 31.17
N ASN A 942 -19.15 34.40 30.71
CA ASN A 942 -20.32 34.15 31.56
C ASN A 942 -20.34 32.71 32.06
N SER A 943 -20.14 31.72 31.18
CA SER A 943 -20.07 30.32 31.62
C SER A 943 -18.89 30.03 32.53
N CYS A 944 -17.73 30.67 32.32
CA CYS A 944 -16.61 30.54 33.25
C CYS A 944 -16.95 31.15 34.61
N SER A 945 -17.57 32.33 34.65
CA SER A 945 -17.97 32.98 35.90
C SER A 945 -18.99 32.14 36.66
N GLU A 946 -20.03 31.63 36.00
CA GLU A 946 -21.06 30.80 36.64
C GLU A 946 -20.51 29.46 37.13
N GLU A 947 -19.83 28.73 36.25
CA GLU A 947 -19.39 27.36 36.54
C GLU A 947 -18.13 27.31 37.42
N LEU A 948 -17.22 28.29 37.31
CA LEU A 948 -15.98 28.35 38.10
C LEU A 948 -16.13 29.11 39.43
N ALA A 949 -17.11 30.00 39.58
CA ALA A 949 -17.41 30.62 40.88
C ALA A 949 -17.79 29.57 41.92
N ALA A 950 -18.44 28.48 41.50
CA ALA A 950 -18.73 27.32 42.36
C ALA A 950 -17.47 26.67 42.98
N PHE A 951 -16.28 27.00 42.47
CA PHE A 951 -14.99 26.48 42.93
C PHE A 951 -14.09 27.56 43.56
N ASN A 952 -14.64 28.70 43.99
CA ASN A 952 -13.92 29.82 44.63
C ASN A 952 -12.80 30.45 43.78
N MET A 953 -12.88 30.38 42.45
CA MET A 953 -11.95 31.11 41.58
C MET A 953 -12.46 32.53 41.32
N LYS A 954 -11.83 33.55 41.94
CA LYS A 954 -12.16 34.95 41.65
C LYS A 954 -11.68 35.33 40.24
N GLY A 955 -12.53 36.05 39.49
CA GLY A 955 -12.35 36.36 38.06
C GLY A 955 -11.08 37.15 37.69
N GLU A 956 -10.50 37.90 38.64
CA GLU A 956 -9.32 38.75 38.42
C GLU A 956 -8.01 37.97 38.16
N HIS A 957 -8.02 36.63 38.24
CA HIS A 957 -6.83 35.79 38.09
C HIS A 957 -6.77 34.98 36.78
N PHE A 958 -7.77 35.07 35.89
CA PHE A 958 -7.75 34.30 34.64
C PHE A 958 -7.02 35.06 33.53
N ASP A 959 -5.88 34.53 33.11
CA ASP A 959 -5.35 34.81 31.77
C ASP A 959 -6.33 34.27 30.70
N ILE A 960 -7.19 35.16 30.19
CA ILE A 960 -8.20 34.85 29.17
C ILE A 960 -7.54 34.20 27.94
N LEU A 961 -6.31 34.59 27.59
CA LEU A 961 -5.59 34.02 26.46
C LEU A 961 -5.26 32.54 26.73
N GLN A 962 -4.73 32.23 27.91
CA GLN A 962 -4.46 30.86 28.33
C GLN A 962 -5.74 30.02 28.38
N LEU A 963 -6.85 30.57 28.88
CA LEU A 963 -8.16 29.91 28.95
C LEU A 963 -8.70 29.54 27.55
N ILE A 964 -8.56 30.43 26.58
CA ILE A 964 -8.99 30.17 25.19
C ILE A 964 -8.11 29.07 24.56
N ILE A 965 -6.80 29.16 24.73
CA ILE A 965 -5.85 28.28 24.06
C ILE A 965 -5.86 26.87 24.67
N ASP A 966 -5.67 26.76 25.99
CA ASP A 966 -5.68 25.50 26.71
C ASP A 966 -6.27 25.69 28.11
N PRO A 967 -7.60 25.53 28.28
CA PRO A 967 -8.25 25.71 29.56
C PRO A 967 -7.84 24.64 30.59
N PHE A 968 -7.21 23.54 30.15
CA PHE A 968 -6.79 22.47 31.06
C PHE A 968 -5.56 22.85 31.90
N ASN A 969 -4.89 23.97 31.62
CA ASN A 969 -3.83 24.50 32.47
C ASN A 969 -4.30 24.85 33.89
N TYR A 970 -5.56 25.27 34.04
CA TYR A 970 -6.16 25.54 35.35
C TYR A 970 -6.53 24.27 36.12
N MET A 971 -6.69 23.17 35.39
CA MET A 971 -7.05 21.86 35.93
C MET A 971 -5.90 21.27 36.75
N THR A 972 -4.66 21.43 36.29
CA THR A 972 -3.44 21.07 37.03
C THR A 972 -3.30 21.83 38.36
N MET A 973 -3.81 23.06 38.43
CA MET A 973 -3.76 23.87 39.65
C MET A 973 -4.78 23.38 40.69
N LEU A 974 -5.97 22.97 40.26
CA LEU A 974 -7.11 22.71 41.16
C LEU A 974 -7.26 21.25 41.59
N ARG A 975 -6.67 20.29 40.84
CA ARG A 975 -6.74 18.84 41.11
C ARG A 975 -8.18 18.32 41.36
N ASN A 976 -9.18 18.91 40.70
CA ASN A 976 -10.60 18.61 40.94
C ASN A 976 -11.26 17.99 39.69
N GLU A 977 -11.79 16.77 39.80
CA GLU A 977 -12.43 16.04 38.70
C GLU A 977 -13.74 16.70 38.23
N LYS A 978 -14.49 17.38 39.11
CA LYS A 978 -15.69 18.11 38.70
C LYS A 978 -15.32 19.28 37.78
N VAL A 979 -14.26 20.02 38.12
CA VAL A 979 -13.73 21.10 37.29
C VAL A 979 -13.25 20.56 35.94
N PHE A 980 -12.62 19.38 35.91
CA PHE A 980 -12.26 18.73 34.64
C PHE A 980 -13.46 18.55 33.72
N LYS A 981 -14.56 18.02 34.25
CA LYS A 981 -15.78 17.74 33.48
C LYS A 981 -16.43 19.02 32.98
N VAL A 982 -16.46 20.08 33.80
CA VAL A 982 -16.93 21.41 33.39
C VAL A 982 -16.08 21.95 32.26
N ILE A 983 -14.76 21.96 32.42
CA ILE A 983 -13.84 22.43 31.37
C ILE A 983 -14.04 21.63 30.08
N GLN A 984 -14.09 20.30 30.18
CA GLN A 984 -14.15 19.43 29.01
C GLN A 984 -15.51 19.50 28.27
N ASN A 985 -16.62 19.64 29.00
CA ASN A 985 -17.97 19.59 28.43
C ASN A 985 -18.53 20.96 28.05
N ILE A 986 -18.12 22.03 28.72
CA ILE A 986 -18.74 23.36 28.58
C ILE A 986 -17.74 24.36 28.01
N ILE A 987 -16.60 24.55 28.69
CA ILE A 987 -15.66 25.63 28.39
C ILE A 987 -14.86 25.33 27.11
N ASP A 988 -14.23 24.16 27.03
CA ASP A 988 -13.34 23.81 25.93
C ASP A 988 -14.03 23.76 24.55
N PRO A 989 -15.27 23.24 24.41
CA PRO A 989 -16.03 23.35 23.17
C PRO A 989 -16.27 24.80 22.72
N LYS A 990 -16.57 25.73 23.65
CA LYS A 990 -16.72 27.16 23.35
C LYS A 990 -15.39 27.77 22.90
N CYS A 991 -14.29 27.44 23.58
CA CYS A 991 -12.95 27.86 23.17
C CYS A 991 -12.57 27.34 21.76
N ARG A 992 -12.88 26.08 21.45
CA ARG A 992 -12.68 25.51 20.10
C ARG A 992 -13.50 26.24 19.05
N ARG A 993 -14.77 26.51 19.34
CA ARG A 993 -15.68 27.27 18.47
C ARG A 993 -15.13 28.66 18.19
N LEU A 994 -14.65 29.37 19.21
CA LEU A 994 -14.02 30.69 19.05
C LEU A 994 -12.80 30.61 18.11
N CYS A 995 -11.81 29.78 18.45
CA CYS A 995 -10.58 29.62 17.66
C CYS A 995 -10.86 29.25 16.20
N TYR A 996 -11.82 28.36 15.97
CA TYR A 996 -12.17 27.93 14.62
C TYR A 996 -12.94 28.99 13.82
N ASN A 997 -13.90 29.68 14.45
CA ASN A 997 -14.65 30.73 13.78
C ASN A 997 -13.74 31.91 13.40
N LEU A 998 -12.84 32.31 14.30
CA LEU A 998 -11.81 33.32 14.01
C LEU A 998 -10.88 32.88 12.89
N HIS A 999 -10.51 31.59 12.85
CA HIS A 999 -9.74 31.03 11.75
C HIS A 999 -10.48 31.15 10.42
N CYS A 1000 -11.73 30.70 10.34
CA CYS A 1000 -12.54 30.79 9.12
C CYS A 1000 -12.70 32.24 8.66
N GLU A 1001 -13.04 33.15 9.58
CA GLU A 1001 -13.26 34.55 9.24
C GLU A 1001 -11.99 35.25 8.75
N ARG A 1002 -10.85 34.97 9.39
CA ARG A 1002 -9.54 35.44 8.90
C ARG A 1002 -9.25 34.93 7.49
N TYR A 1003 -9.55 33.67 7.19
CA TYR A 1003 -9.33 33.11 5.86
C TYR A 1003 -10.23 33.75 4.80
N ARG A 1004 -11.49 34.02 5.16
CA ARG A 1004 -12.46 34.74 4.34
C ARG A 1004 -11.98 36.17 4.02
N LEU A 1005 -11.61 36.93 5.05
CA LEU A 1005 -11.16 38.33 4.91
C LEU A 1005 -9.85 38.47 4.15
N LEU A 1006 -8.92 37.53 4.31
CA LEU A 1006 -7.67 37.52 3.53
C LEU A 1006 -7.86 37.00 2.10
N GLN A 1007 -9.08 36.66 1.68
CA GLN A 1007 -9.39 36.03 0.39
C GLN A 1007 -8.56 34.76 0.15
N LEU A 1008 -8.10 34.11 1.22
CA LEU A 1008 -7.32 32.88 1.14
C LEU A 1008 -8.20 31.65 0.90
N ASP A 1009 -9.53 31.78 1.08
CA ASP A 1009 -10.49 30.72 0.84
C ASP A 1009 -10.51 30.26 -0.63
N ASP A 1010 -10.28 31.16 -1.59
CA ASP A 1010 -10.19 30.79 -3.01
C ASP A 1010 -8.89 30.06 -3.35
N ILE A 1011 -7.79 30.37 -2.66
CA ILE A 1011 -6.48 29.74 -2.92
C ILE A 1011 -6.37 28.38 -2.22
N LYS A 1012 -6.99 28.21 -1.04
CA LYS A 1012 -7.00 26.92 -0.33
C LYS A 1012 -8.05 25.95 -0.83
N LYS A 1013 -9.22 26.41 -1.30
CA LYS A 1013 -10.15 25.53 -2.04
C LYS A 1013 -9.50 25.01 -3.34
N LYS A 1014 -8.68 25.83 -4.01
CA LYS A 1014 -7.91 25.46 -5.21
C LYS A 1014 -6.68 24.56 -4.97
N LYS A 1015 -6.19 24.42 -3.73
CA LYS A 1015 -5.02 23.59 -3.38
C LYS A 1015 -5.36 22.35 -2.53
N ARG A 1016 -6.61 22.23 -2.04
CA ARG A 1016 -7.12 21.08 -1.27
C ARG A 1016 -8.11 20.23 -2.06
N LYS A 1017 -8.80 20.81 -3.05
CA LYS A 1017 -9.14 20.05 -4.26
C LYS A 1017 -7.84 19.86 -5.05
#